data_AF-A0A4Q6AV73-F1
#
_entry.id   AF-A0A4Q6AV73-F1
#
_cell.length_a   1.000
_cell.length_b   1.000
_cell.length_c   1.000
_cell.angle_alpha   90.00
_cell.angle_beta   90.00
_cell.angle_gamma   90.00
#
_symmetry.space_group_name_H-M   'P 1'
#
loop_
_entity.id
_entity.type
_entity.pdbx_description
1 polymer ?
#
loop_
_entity_poly.entity_id
_entity_poly.type
_entity_poly.pdbx_seq_one_letter_code
_entity_poly.pdbx_strand_id
1 'polypeptide(L)'
;DNSLAAAKAAPLRAPVVAGGRGLTGEGVAIGHGDNADLQAHADFSGRLINHNASPFNAHGVHTAGIMAGAGIISELYRGYAPKASIISHSFSGIIENATNYIQDYGMVITNNSYGNIIECEYHGTYDLTSRILDQQMLDNPSLLHVFSSGNSGNVTCPPYPAGYRTVLGGYQVAKNIVTVGATNDSGAIAPFSSRGPALDGRLKPEIMAMGQNVISSWPTNTYQNNNGTSMSAPAVSGGLALLYQRYRHLHNGMNPKNGLMKALLCNGASEKGAAGPDFMYGFGSMNLLRSVVALEEGQYFTGNSTQDAITTHTVSVPAGTARLKVLLYWNDLPASVISTKNLVHDLDLEVVDPAGNVIRPLVLDTAIATLHRPAVTGADHVNNMEQVVIPTPVAGQYTLRVKGTTVTTPSQEYFLAYDPIPVHLTLTAPFGGEALVPGESTKISWDSDGLTGTATLEVSTDGGTTWSAIETVDVARTIYTWTVPAITTTNTRVRITKTGSGESSASQPFSILGSPVVSLAPVQCEDYIALTWTAVAGAADYEVMLLRNDEMVPVAATNATAYTLSGLSKDSLYFVTVRARLDAKPGRRARAISRTPSNGNCTGTISDNDFKLDAVLSPLSGRKETSTELNSAERIRVRIKNLDDAPTASFTVAYRINGQAPVIEAVTTPVAAR
;
A
#
# COMPACT_ATOMS: atom_id res chain seq x y z
N ASP A 1 12.02 -0.49 -2.01
CA ASP A 1 11.41 -1.06 -0.79
C ASP A 1 11.21 -2.56 -0.98
N ASN A 2 11.67 -3.34 0.00
CA ASN A 2 11.70 -4.81 -0.03
C ASN A 2 10.29 -5.42 0.02
N SER A 3 9.35 -4.78 0.73
CA SER A 3 8.00 -5.31 0.92
C SER A 3 7.24 -5.36 -0.41
N LEU A 4 7.29 -4.29 -1.19
CA LEU A 4 6.64 -4.20 -2.50
C LEU A 4 7.15 -5.24 -3.51
N ALA A 5 8.45 -5.53 -3.50
CA ALA A 5 9.05 -6.53 -4.37
C ALA A 5 8.61 -7.95 -3.98
N ALA A 6 8.55 -8.25 -2.68
CA ALA A 6 8.04 -9.53 -2.17
C ALA A 6 6.57 -9.75 -2.56
N ALA A 7 5.75 -8.69 -2.54
CA ALA A 7 4.33 -8.73 -2.86
C ALA A 7 3.98 -8.64 -4.37
N LYS A 8 4.99 -8.49 -5.24
CA LYS A 8 4.80 -8.24 -6.68
C LYS A 8 3.92 -7.00 -6.97
N ALA A 9 4.10 -5.94 -6.19
CA ALA A 9 3.28 -4.73 -6.28
C ALA A 9 3.69 -3.77 -7.40
N ALA A 10 4.95 -3.83 -7.86
CA ALA A 10 5.47 -2.89 -8.86
C ALA A 10 4.68 -2.87 -10.20
N PRO A 11 4.27 -4.01 -10.79
CA PRO A 11 3.46 -4.02 -12.02
C PRO A 11 2.08 -3.35 -11.85
N LEU A 12 1.51 -3.36 -10.65
CA LEU A 12 0.24 -2.68 -10.36
C LEU A 12 0.42 -1.17 -10.34
N ARG A 13 1.53 -0.71 -9.76
CA ARG A 13 1.78 0.70 -9.47
C ARG A 13 2.49 1.44 -10.60
N ALA A 14 3.24 0.72 -11.43
CA ALA A 14 3.95 1.30 -12.55
C ALA A 14 2.97 2.03 -13.49
N PRO A 15 3.39 3.16 -14.09
CA PRO A 15 2.54 3.92 -15.01
C PRO A 15 2.02 3.07 -16.17
N VAL A 16 0.83 3.38 -16.67
CA VAL A 16 0.24 2.73 -17.85
C VAL A 16 1.15 2.84 -19.07
N VAL A 17 1.85 3.98 -19.22
CA VAL A 17 2.84 4.18 -20.30
C VAL A 17 4.04 3.25 -20.24
N ALA A 18 4.32 2.65 -19.07
CA ALA A 18 5.34 1.62 -18.87
C ALA A 18 4.73 0.20 -18.91
N GLY A 19 3.48 0.04 -19.34
CA GLY A 19 2.77 -1.24 -19.36
C GLY A 19 2.23 -1.69 -18.00
N GLY A 20 2.28 -0.82 -16.98
CA GLY A 20 1.72 -1.10 -15.65
C GLY A 20 0.23 -0.76 -15.58
N ARG A 21 -0.33 -0.78 -14.36
CA ARG A 21 -1.76 -0.48 -14.13
C ARG A 21 -2.03 0.91 -13.55
N GLY A 22 -0.98 1.65 -13.17
CA GLY A 22 -1.11 3.00 -12.60
C GLY A 22 -1.90 3.05 -11.29
N LEU A 23 -2.00 1.94 -10.56
CA LEU A 23 -2.79 1.85 -9.33
C LEU A 23 -2.04 2.49 -8.16
N THR A 24 -2.75 3.31 -7.40
CA THR A 24 -2.21 4.12 -6.29
C THR A 24 -3.11 4.07 -5.05
N GLY A 25 -4.25 3.38 -5.12
CA GLY A 25 -5.30 3.39 -4.10
C GLY A 25 -6.20 4.62 -4.17
N GLU A 26 -6.09 5.44 -5.22
CA GLU A 26 -6.93 6.61 -5.41
C GLU A 26 -8.43 6.28 -5.34
N GLY A 27 -9.18 7.13 -4.63
CA GLY A 27 -10.60 6.96 -4.37
C GLY A 27 -10.94 5.90 -3.33
N VAL A 28 -10.00 5.10 -2.85
CA VAL A 28 -10.23 4.07 -1.83
C VAL A 28 -10.00 4.64 -0.43
N ALA A 29 -10.93 4.42 0.49
CA ALA A 29 -10.78 4.80 1.89
C ALA A 29 -10.47 3.57 2.77
N ILE A 30 -9.41 3.68 3.56
CA ILE A 30 -8.93 2.62 4.44
C ILE A 30 -8.97 3.10 5.89
N GLY A 31 -9.62 2.32 6.74
CA GLY A 31 -9.60 2.50 8.18
C GLY A 31 -8.30 2.01 8.79
N HIS A 32 -7.77 2.77 9.75
CA HIS A 32 -6.55 2.45 10.49
C HIS A 32 -6.86 2.43 11.99
N GLY A 33 -6.94 1.22 12.55
CA GLY A 33 -7.11 0.98 13.98
C GLY A 33 -5.77 0.82 14.66
N ASP A 34 -5.29 1.87 15.32
CA ASP A 34 -4.02 1.90 16.06
C ASP A 34 -4.03 3.11 17.01
N ASN A 35 -2.99 3.34 17.82
CA ASN A 35 -2.97 4.45 18.79
C ASN A 35 -1.99 5.57 18.43
N ALA A 36 -2.16 6.21 17.27
CA ALA A 36 -1.26 7.27 16.82
C ALA A 36 -1.96 8.51 16.25
N ASP A 37 -1.45 9.69 16.59
CA ASP A 37 -1.67 10.90 15.78
C ASP A 37 -0.80 10.84 14.52
N LEU A 38 -1.44 10.56 13.39
CA LEU A 38 -0.77 10.48 12.10
C LEU A 38 -0.29 11.85 11.59
N GLN A 39 -0.77 12.98 12.13
CA GLN A 39 -0.30 14.31 11.72
C GLN A 39 1.18 14.56 12.06
N ALA A 40 1.81 13.71 12.88
CA ALA A 40 3.25 13.74 13.15
C ALA A 40 4.13 13.44 11.93
N HIS A 41 3.55 13.03 10.80
CA HIS A 41 4.28 12.78 9.57
C HIS A 41 3.54 13.34 8.35
N ALA A 42 4.26 14.09 7.53
CA ALA A 42 3.75 14.74 6.34
C ALA A 42 3.27 13.77 5.25
N ASP A 43 3.58 12.47 5.34
CA ASP A 43 3.20 11.48 4.33
C ASP A 43 1.69 11.21 4.28
N PHE A 44 0.95 11.69 5.29
CA PHE A 44 -0.51 11.59 5.39
C PHE A 44 -1.22 12.93 5.10
N SER A 45 -0.47 13.98 4.76
CA SER A 45 -1.01 15.31 4.45
C SER A 45 -2.06 15.24 3.35
N GLY A 46 -3.18 15.96 3.54
CA GLY A 46 -4.23 16.10 2.53
C GLY A 46 -5.17 14.90 2.37
N ARG A 47 -4.93 13.77 3.06
CA ARG A 47 -5.72 12.53 2.92
C ARG A 47 -6.11 11.86 4.24
N LEU A 48 -5.89 12.53 5.36
CA LEU A 48 -6.14 12.00 6.70
C LEU A 48 -7.45 12.53 7.27
N ILE A 49 -8.31 11.61 7.70
CA ILE A 49 -9.47 11.86 8.54
C ILE A 49 -9.14 11.29 9.92
N ASN A 50 -8.85 12.16 10.88
CA ASN A 50 -8.33 11.75 12.19
C ASN A 50 -9.40 11.84 13.28
N HIS A 51 -9.85 10.68 13.77
CA HIS A 51 -10.67 10.55 14.97
C HIS A 51 -9.85 10.07 16.17
N ASN A 52 -8.54 9.90 16.01
CA ASN A 52 -7.67 9.40 17.06
C ASN A 52 -7.22 10.56 17.96
N ALA A 53 -7.70 10.56 19.20
CA ALA A 53 -7.28 11.52 20.22
C ALA A 53 -5.96 11.12 20.93
N SER A 54 -5.35 9.99 20.55
CA SER A 54 -4.13 9.47 21.18
C SER A 54 -2.92 10.37 20.87
N PRO A 55 -1.95 10.48 21.81
CA PRO A 55 -0.68 11.14 21.52
C PRO A 55 0.13 10.37 20.45
N PHE A 56 1.23 10.97 20.01
CA PHE A 56 2.14 10.36 19.02
C PHE A 56 2.61 8.95 19.46
N ASN A 57 2.35 7.94 18.63
CA ASN A 57 2.92 6.59 18.77
C ASN A 57 3.59 6.19 17.45
N ALA A 58 4.81 5.67 17.55
CA ALA A 58 5.57 5.27 16.37
C ALA A 58 5.00 4.05 15.65
N HIS A 59 4.36 3.13 16.37
CA HIS A 59 3.75 1.93 15.81
C HIS A 59 2.65 2.30 14.80
N GLY A 60 1.66 3.09 15.20
CA GLY A 60 0.57 3.50 14.31
C GLY A 60 1.02 4.35 13.12
N VAL A 61 2.00 5.25 13.30
CA VAL A 61 2.60 6.00 12.18
C VAL A 61 3.29 5.07 11.18
N HIS A 62 4.00 4.05 11.68
CA HIS A 62 4.68 3.07 10.84
C HIS A 62 3.71 2.18 10.08
N THR A 63 2.67 1.65 10.74
CA THR A 63 1.65 0.81 10.08
C THR A 63 0.84 1.59 9.05
N ALA A 64 0.44 2.82 9.34
CA ALA A 64 -0.22 3.69 8.37
C ALA A 64 0.69 4.03 7.17
N GLY A 65 1.99 4.22 7.41
CA GLY A 65 2.99 4.49 6.37
C GLY A 65 3.10 3.35 5.35
N ILE A 66 3.16 2.09 5.82
CA ILE A 66 3.23 0.90 4.96
C ILE A 66 1.97 0.83 4.07
N MET A 67 0.81 1.05 4.67
CA MET A 67 -0.47 0.98 3.99
C MET A 67 -0.62 2.06 2.92
N ALA A 68 -0.45 3.34 3.29
CA ALA A 68 -0.89 4.48 2.48
C ALA A 68 -0.02 5.76 2.63
N GLY A 69 1.22 5.65 3.09
CA GLY A 69 2.16 6.77 3.12
C GLY A 69 2.49 7.28 1.71
N ALA A 70 2.33 8.58 1.45
CA ALA A 70 2.55 9.16 0.11
C ALA A 70 4.02 9.21 -0.33
N GLY A 71 4.97 9.05 0.60
CA GLY A 71 6.40 9.29 0.33
C GLY A 71 6.66 10.76 0.00
N ILE A 72 5.99 11.66 0.72
CA ILE A 72 6.16 13.12 0.61
C ILE A 72 7.58 13.47 1.04
N ILE A 73 8.02 12.96 2.20
CA ILE A 73 9.39 13.16 2.68
C ILE A 73 10.40 12.35 1.87
N SER A 74 10.11 11.10 1.55
CA SER A 74 10.97 10.23 0.74
C SER A 74 10.14 9.27 -0.11
N GLU A 75 10.26 9.36 -1.44
CA GLU A 75 9.57 8.43 -2.35
C GLU A 75 10.03 6.97 -2.23
N LEU A 76 11.24 6.74 -1.71
CA LEU A 76 11.77 5.40 -1.51
C LEU A 76 10.90 4.55 -0.56
N TYR A 77 10.24 5.19 0.41
CA TYR A 77 9.45 4.55 1.47
C TYR A 77 7.95 4.79 1.32
N ARG A 78 7.52 5.12 0.10
CA ARG A 78 6.10 5.25 -0.24
C ARG A 78 5.38 3.93 0.01
N GLY A 79 4.24 3.97 0.68
CA GLY A 79 3.39 2.81 0.97
C GLY A 79 2.77 2.18 -0.28
N TYR A 80 2.00 1.12 -0.07
CA TYR A 80 1.33 0.37 -1.13
C TYR A 80 0.29 1.22 -1.87
N ALA A 81 -0.58 1.91 -1.14
CA ALA A 81 -1.70 2.70 -1.64
C ALA A 81 -1.53 4.21 -1.32
N PRO A 82 -0.53 4.89 -1.92
CA PRO A 82 -0.12 6.25 -1.57
C PRO A 82 -1.16 7.35 -1.81
N LYS A 83 -2.26 7.06 -2.52
CA LYS A 83 -3.36 8.00 -2.81
C LYS A 83 -4.68 7.60 -2.14
N ALA A 84 -4.69 6.55 -1.32
CA ALA A 84 -5.87 6.17 -0.55
C ALA A 84 -6.16 7.16 0.58
N SER A 85 -7.42 7.41 0.91
CA SER A 85 -7.78 8.17 2.11
C SER A 85 -7.59 7.30 3.36
N ILE A 86 -7.15 7.90 4.47
CA ILE A 86 -6.91 7.19 5.74
C ILE A 86 -7.89 7.71 6.78
N ILE A 87 -8.68 6.81 7.36
CA ILE A 87 -9.55 7.12 8.51
C ILE A 87 -8.88 6.52 9.73
N SER A 88 -8.27 7.34 10.58
CA SER A 88 -7.57 6.85 11.78
C SER A 88 -8.47 6.93 13.00
N HIS A 89 -8.53 5.85 13.77
CA HIS A 89 -9.23 5.82 15.05
C HIS A 89 -8.51 4.89 16.03
N SER A 90 -8.68 5.14 17.33
CA SER A 90 -8.00 4.40 18.39
C SER A 90 -8.44 2.94 18.42
N PHE A 91 -7.54 2.03 18.04
CA PHE A 91 -7.74 0.57 18.08
C PHE A 91 -9.12 0.12 17.55
N SER A 92 -9.94 -0.53 18.38
CA SER A 92 -11.26 -1.08 18.04
C SER A 92 -12.28 -0.02 17.67
N GLY A 93 -12.02 1.25 17.97
CA GLY A 93 -12.88 2.34 17.57
C GLY A 93 -13.12 2.38 16.05
N ILE A 94 -12.16 1.93 15.23
CA ILE A 94 -12.34 1.86 13.77
C ILE A 94 -13.41 0.82 13.36
N ILE A 95 -13.55 -0.24 14.15
CA ILE A 95 -14.50 -1.35 13.96
C ILE A 95 -15.86 -0.96 14.51
N GLU A 96 -15.89 -0.42 15.73
CA GLU A 96 -17.11 0.01 16.42
C GLU A 96 -17.87 1.09 15.63
N ASN A 97 -17.15 1.95 14.91
CA ASN A 97 -17.73 3.02 14.08
C ASN A 97 -17.73 2.69 12.58
N ALA A 98 -17.45 1.44 12.18
CA ALA A 98 -17.23 1.13 10.77
C ALA A 98 -18.45 1.47 9.90
N THR A 99 -19.68 1.21 10.37
CA THR A 99 -20.89 1.56 9.62
C THR A 99 -20.99 3.06 9.33
N ASN A 100 -20.65 3.91 10.30
CA ASN A 100 -20.63 5.36 10.10
C ASN A 100 -19.54 5.76 9.10
N TYR A 101 -18.33 5.21 9.24
CA TYR A 101 -17.22 5.52 8.34
C TYR A 101 -17.41 4.98 6.92
N ILE A 102 -18.16 3.88 6.75
CA ILE A 102 -18.63 3.43 5.44
C ILE A 102 -19.57 4.46 4.82
N GLN A 103 -20.55 4.95 5.58
CA GLN A 103 -21.54 5.91 5.08
C GLN A 103 -20.92 7.28 4.79
N ASP A 104 -20.12 7.81 5.71
CA ASP A 104 -19.58 9.16 5.65
C ASP A 104 -18.38 9.28 4.70
N TYR A 105 -17.56 8.23 4.64
CA TYR A 105 -16.24 8.29 3.98
C TYR A 105 -16.00 7.16 2.97
N GLY A 106 -16.97 6.25 2.76
CA GLY A 106 -16.82 5.15 1.81
C GLY A 106 -15.73 4.14 2.19
N MET A 107 -15.48 3.95 3.48
CA MET A 107 -14.49 2.99 4.00
C MET A 107 -14.79 1.57 3.51
N VAL A 108 -13.79 0.88 2.95
CA VAL A 108 -13.96 -0.49 2.43
C VAL A 108 -12.96 -1.50 2.97
N ILE A 109 -11.91 -1.03 3.64
CA ILE A 109 -10.88 -1.88 4.23
C ILE A 109 -10.56 -1.32 5.62
N THR A 110 -10.24 -2.19 6.58
CA THR A 110 -9.59 -1.74 7.82
C THR A 110 -8.30 -2.51 8.06
N ASN A 111 -7.24 -1.81 8.45
CA ASN A 111 -6.05 -2.39 9.02
C ASN A 111 -6.11 -2.37 10.56
N ASN A 112 -5.86 -3.52 11.18
CA ASN A 112 -5.80 -3.66 12.64
C ASN A 112 -4.54 -4.43 13.05
N SER A 113 -3.54 -3.71 13.55
CA SER A 113 -2.22 -4.26 13.90
C SER A 113 -2.06 -4.46 15.41
N TYR A 114 -3.06 -5.02 16.08
CA TYR A 114 -3.12 -5.21 17.53
C TYR A 114 -3.92 -6.46 17.91
N GLY A 115 -3.80 -6.91 19.17
CA GLY A 115 -4.63 -7.97 19.76
C GLY A 115 -4.85 -7.70 21.25
N ASN A 116 -5.87 -8.34 21.83
CA ASN A 116 -6.29 -8.04 23.20
C ASN A 116 -5.55 -8.87 24.26
N ILE A 117 -5.45 -10.19 24.03
CA ILE A 117 -5.03 -11.17 25.02
C ILE A 117 -3.95 -12.05 24.36
N ILE A 118 -2.80 -12.19 25.02
CA ILE A 118 -1.58 -12.83 24.48
C ILE A 118 -1.18 -14.12 25.22
N GLU A 119 -2.01 -14.53 26.17
CA GLU A 119 -1.87 -15.74 26.96
C GLU A 119 -2.17 -16.97 26.11
N CYS A 120 -1.36 -18.02 26.29
CA CYS A 120 -1.44 -19.26 25.51
C CYS A 120 -2.81 -19.94 25.57
N GLU A 121 -3.48 -19.85 26.72
CA GLU A 121 -4.81 -20.40 26.95
C GLU A 121 -5.85 -19.75 26.04
N TYR A 122 -5.64 -18.48 25.69
CA TYR A 122 -6.55 -17.69 24.87
C TYR A 122 -6.24 -17.76 23.37
N HIS A 123 -5.01 -18.09 22.98
CA HIS A 123 -4.65 -18.22 21.56
C HIS A 123 -5.62 -19.15 20.80
N GLY A 124 -6.00 -18.71 19.62
CA GLY A 124 -6.93 -19.41 18.75
C GLY A 124 -8.42 -19.28 19.14
N THR A 125 -8.76 -18.65 20.27
CA THR A 125 -10.14 -18.67 20.83
C THR A 125 -11.07 -17.73 20.07
N TYR A 126 -12.20 -18.25 19.59
CA TYR A 126 -13.28 -17.46 19.01
C TYR A 126 -14.18 -16.88 20.10
N ASP A 127 -14.31 -15.56 20.18
CA ASP A 127 -15.05 -14.85 21.23
C ASP A 127 -16.13 -13.90 20.65
N LEU A 128 -16.65 -13.01 21.50
CA LEU A 128 -17.63 -12.02 21.09
C LEU A 128 -17.10 -11.06 20.02
N THR A 129 -15.83 -10.67 20.07
CA THR A 129 -15.20 -9.82 19.05
C THR A 129 -15.09 -10.54 17.71
N SER A 130 -14.76 -11.83 17.71
CA SER A 130 -14.78 -12.66 16.48
C SER A 130 -16.18 -12.70 15.87
N ARG A 131 -17.19 -12.92 16.72
CA ARG A 131 -18.61 -12.96 16.33
C ARG A 131 -19.10 -11.64 15.74
N ILE A 132 -18.70 -10.51 16.35
CA ILE A 132 -19.04 -9.17 15.84
C ILE A 132 -18.44 -8.95 14.46
N LEU A 133 -17.15 -9.29 14.25
CA LEU A 133 -16.51 -9.15 12.95
C LEU A 133 -17.15 -10.03 11.88
N ASP A 134 -17.49 -11.28 12.21
CA ASP A 134 -18.19 -12.16 11.27
C ASP A 134 -19.55 -11.58 10.84
N GLN A 135 -20.30 -11.00 11.78
CA GLN A 135 -21.59 -10.36 11.49
C GLN A 135 -21.40 -9.08 10.67
N GLN A 136 -20.44 -8.23 11.05
CA GLN A 136 -20.20 -6.95 10.39
C GLN A 136 -19.80 -7.12 8.92
N MET A 137 -19.07 -8.20 8.60
CA MET A 137 -18.70 -8.60 7.24
C MET A 137 -19.89 -9.05 6.38
N LEU A 138 -20.95 -9.56 6.99
CA LEU A 138 -22.22 -9.88 6.32
C LEU A 138 -23.07 -8.62 6.12
N ASP A 139 -23.17 -7.79 7.15
CA ASP A 139 -23.96 -6.56 7.12
C ASP A 139 -23.38 -5.51 6.17
N ASN A 140 -22.05 -5.51 5.99
CA ASN A 140 -21.32 -4.57 5.15
C ASN A 140 -20.53 -5.33 4.07
N PRO A 141 -21.18 -5.75 2.97
CA PRO A 141 -20.60 -6.69 2.01
C PRO A 141 -19.41 -6.14 1.21
N SER A 142 -19.06 -4.86 1.34
CA SER A 142 -17.87 -4.26 0.72
C SER A 142 -16.77 -3.92 1.72
N LEU A 143 -16.97 -4.15 3.01
CA LEU A 143 -15.95 -3.94 4.04
C LEU A 143 -15.12 -5.21 4.21
N LEU A 144 -13.80 -5.11 4.20
CA LEU A 144 -12.90 -6.22 4.53
C LEU A 144 -11.95 -5.84 5.66
N HIS A 145 -12.07 -6.55 6.80
CA HIS A 145 -11.15 -6.39 7.91
C HIS A 145 -9.86 -7.20 7.70
N VAL A 146 -8.72 -6.57 7.99
CA VAL A 146 -7.39 -7.18 7.96
C VAL A 146 -6.77 -7.07 9.34
N PHE A 147 -6.30 -8.20 9.88
CA PHE A 147 -5.67 -8.28 11.19
C PHE A 147 -4.29 -8.93 11.12
N SER A 148 -3.36 -8.44 11.94
CA SER A 148 -2.09 -9.14 12.20
C SER A 148 -2.33 -10.41 13.01
N SER A 149 -1.62 -11.51 12.71
CA SER A 149 -1.84 -12.80 13.36
C SER A 149 -1.33 -12.87 14.81
N GLY A 150 -0.40 -11.99 15.19
CA GLY A 150 0.32 -12.03 16.47
C GLY A 150 1.83 -12.26 16.28
N ASN A 151 2.59 -12.06 17.36
CA ASN A 151 4.05 -12.17 17.37
C ASN A 151 4.55 -13.27 18.33
N SER A 152 3.72 -14.28 18.58
CA SER A 152 3.97 -15.36 19.55
C SER A 152 4.57 -16.62 18.90
N GLY A 153 5.12 -16.54 17.69
CA GLY A 153 5.66 -17.69 16.93
C GLY A 153 6.88 -18.38 17.57
N ASN A 154 7.56 -17.73 18.52
CA ASN A 154 8.63 -18.32 19.32
C ASN A 154 8.15 -18.90 20.66
N VAL A 155 6.86 -18.77 20.97
CA VAL A 155 6.26 -19.29 22.19
C VAL A 155 5.87 -20.75 21.99
N THR A 156 6.09 -21.56 23.03
CA THR A 156 5.52 -22.90 23.12
C THR A 156 4.31 -22.83 24.04
N CYS A 157 3.13 -23.13 23.51
CA CYS A 157 1.87 -23.13 24.26
C CYS A 157 1.39 -24.57 24.49
N PRO A 158 1.71 -25.22 25.64
CA PRO A 158 1.29 -26.59 25.89
C PRO A 158 -0.24 -26.78 25.73
N PRO A 159 -0.69 -27.92 25.18
CA PRO A 159 0.07 -29.10 24.74
C PRO A 159 0.69 -29.02 23.33
N TYR A 160 0.69 -27.85 22.68
CA TYR A 160 1.09 -27.71 21.29
C TYR A 160 2.62 -27.65 21.12
N PRO A 161 3.16 -28.15 20.00
CA PRO A 161 4.56 -27.96 19.65
C PRO A 161 4.92 -26.48 19.53
N ALA A 162 6.22 -26.16 19.63
CA ALA A 162 6.72 -24.79 19.55
C ALA A 162 6.21 -24.04 18.31
N GLY A 163 5.67 -22.84 18.54
CA GLY A 163 5.15 -21.95 17.51
C GLY A 163 3.74 -22.25 17.01
N TYR A 164 3.15 -23.42 17.30
CA TYR A 164 1.78 -23.75 16.90
C TYR A 164 0.74 -23.31 17.94
N ARG A 165 -0.48 -23.00 17.46
CA ARG A 165 -1.56 -22.38 18.24
C ARG A 165 -1.08 -21.10 18.95
N THR A 166 -0.51 -20.20 18.15
CA THR A 166 0.02 -18.92 18.61
C THR A 166 -0.66 -17.72 17.96
N VAL A 167 -1.57 -17.94 17.00
CA VAL A 167 -2.47 -16.89 16.51
C VAL A 167 -3.30 -16.39 17.67
N LEU A 168 -3.35 -15.07 17.85
CA LEU A 168 -4.08 -14.47 18.97
C LEU A 168 -5.57 -14.81 18.92
N GLY A 169 -6.23 -14.84 20.07
CA GLY A 169 -7.68 -15.05 20.17
C GLY A 169 -8.48 -13.79 19.86
N GLY A 170 -9.79 -13.93 19.76
CA GLY A 170 -10.72 -12.83 19.47
C GLY A 170 -10.69 -12.42 18.01
N TYR A 171 -10.35 -11.16 17.73
CA TYR A 171 -10.45 -10.61 16.38
C TYR A 171 -9.78 -11.49 15.30
N GLN A 172 -8.54 -11.93 15.56
CA GLN A 172 -7.68 -12.66 14.61
C GLN A 172 -8.23 -14.00 14.14
N VAL A 173 -9.19 -14.59 14.86
CA VAL A 173 -9.77 -15.89 14.51
C VAL A 173 -11.20 -15.80 14.00
N ALA A 174 -11.73 -14.58 13.78
CA ALA A 174 -12.95 -14.41 13.01
C ALA A 174 -12.82 -15.11 11.64
N LYS A 175 -13.90 -15.74 11.18
CA LYS A 175 -13.93 -16.53 9.94
C LYS A 175 -13.89 -15.63 8.70
N ASN A 176 -14.49 -14.45 8.80
CA ASN A 176 -14.76 -13.62 7.62
C ASN A 176 -13.68 -12.57 7.34
N ILE A 177 -12.71 -12.40 8.23
CA ILE A 177 -11.60 -11.43 8.06
C ILE A 177 -10.40 -12.03 7.36
N VAL A 178 -9.41 -11.21 6.98
CA VAL A 178 -8.08 -11.68 6.57
C VAL A 178 -7.12 -11.60 7.76
N THR A 179 -6.55 -12.73 8.18
CA THR A 179 -5.49 -12.77 9.19
C THR A 179 -4.13 -12.96 8.52
N VAL A 180 -3.16 -12.12 8.89
CA VAL A 180 -1.90 -11.97 8.16
C VAL A 180 -0.69 -12.34 9.02
N GLY A 181 0.09 -13.32 8.56
CA GLY A 181 1.40 -13.65 9.14
C GLY A 181 2.57 -12.92 8.47
N ALA A 182 3.76 -13.09 9.04
CA ALA A 182 4.96 -12.34 8.65
C ALA A 182 6.05 -13.21 8.04
N THR A 183 6.64 -12.72 6.95
CA THR A 183 7.88 -13.22 6.36
C THR A 183 9.00 -12.18 6.40
N ASN A 184 10.23 -12.62 6.13
CA ASN A 184 11.31 -11.73 5.72
C ASN A 184 11.23 -11.42 4.20
N ASP A 185 12.26 -10.76 3.68
CA ASP A 185 12.35 -10.34 2.27
C ASP A 185 12.59 -11.50 1.28
N SER A 186 13.05 -12.66 1.74
CA SER A 186 13.14 -13.88 0.90
C SER A 186 11.85 -14.71 0.90
N GLY A 187 10.84 -14.29 1.67
CA GLY A 187 9.59 -15.01 1.84
C GLY A 187 9.69 -16.19 2.81
N ALA A 188 10.77 -16.30 3.59
CA ALA A 188 10.84 -17.24 4.71
C ALA A 188 10.06 -16.69 5.90
N ILE A 189 9.41 -17.58 6.66
CA ILE A 189 8.64 -17.19 7.85
C ILE A 189 9.51 -16.42 8.83
N ALA A 190 9.00 -15.28 9.31
CA ALA A 190 9.63 -14.55 10.38
C ALA A 190 9.48 -15.37 11.68
N PRO A 191 10.55 -15.59 12.47
CA PRO A 191 10.48 -16.47 13.65
C PRO A 191 9.38 -16.10 14.64
N PHE A 192 9.12 -14.80 14.81
CA PHE A 192 8.06 -14.29 15.68
C PHE A 192 6.64 -14.49 15.14
N SER A 193 6.44 -14.79 13.84
CA SER A 193 5.10 -14.85 13.26
C SER A 193 4.26 -15.94 13.92
N SER A 194 3.13 -15.55 14.50
CA SER A 194 2.15 -16.48 15.05
C SER A 194 1.60 -17.42 13.97
N ARG A 195 1.35 -18.68 14.35
CA ARG A 195 0.95 -19.80 13.49
C ARG A 195 -0.29 -20.46 14.06
N GLY A 196 -1.09 -21.02 13.16
CA GLY A 196 -2.31 -21.73 13.53
C GLY A 196 -2.04 -23.08 14.21
N PRO A 197 -3.08 -23.91 14.33
CA PRO A 197 -4.48 -23.62 13.97
C PRO A 197 -5.14 -22.59 14.90
N ALA A 198 -6.35 -22.14 14.55
CA ALA A 198 -7.30 -21.63 15.54
C ALA A 198 -7.71 -22.76 16.51
N LEU A 199 -8.40 -22.43 17.61
CA LEU A 199 -8.73 -23.42 18.65
C LEU A 199 -9.61 -24.57 18.12
N ASP A 200 -10.51 -24.27 17.19
CA ASP A 200 -11.39 -25.24 16.54
C ASP A 200 -10.77 -25.93 15.31
N GLY A 201 -9.47 -25.76 15.09
CA GLY A 201 -8.72 -26.43 14.02
C GLY A 201 -8.62 -25.66 12.70
N ARG A 202 -9.30 -24.51 12.58
CA ARG A 202 -9.26 -23.70 11.35
C ARG A 202 -7.87 -23.21 10.98
N LEU A 203 -7.64 -23.08 9.67
CA LEU A 203 -6.44 -22.48 9.09
C LEU A 203 -6.35 -20.99 9.46
N LYS A 204 -5.27 -20.64 10.15
CA LYS A 204 -4.82 -19.26 10.38
C LYS A 204 -3.29 -19.25 10.44
N PRO A 205 -2.61 -18.14 10.08
CA PRO A 205 -3.14 -17.04 9.25
C PRO A 205 -3.55 -17.56 7.86
N GLU A 206 -4.40 -16.83 7.14
CA GLU A 206 -4.75 -17.20 5.76
C GLU A 206 -3.67 -16.81 4.75
N ILE A 207 -2.93 -15.73 5.01
CA ILE A 207 -1.95 -15.22 4.05
C ILE A 207 -0.74 -14.62 4.75
N MET A 208 0.37 -14.54 4.03
CA MET A 208 1.62 -13.96 4.49
C MET A 208 1.99 -12.70 3.72
N ALA A 209 2.60 -11.74 4.42
CA ALA A 209 3.29 -10.62 3.79
C ALA A 209 4.58 -10.30 4.55
N MET A 210 5.50 -9.56 3.92
CA MET A 210 6.75 -9.17 4.57
C MET A 210 6.46 -8.33 5.81
N GLY A 211 6.97 -8.78 6.96
CA GLY A 211 6.81 -8.11 8.27
C GLY A 211 8.12 -7.99 9.05
N GLN A 212 9.22 -8.53 8.55
CA GLN A 212 10.54 -8.40 9.17
C GLN A 212 11.39 -7.39 8.39
N ASN A 213 12.07 -6.49 9.10
CA ASN A 213 12.92 -5.43 8.54
C ASN A 213 12.20 -4.48 7.57
N VAL A 214 10.97 -4.08 7.91
CA VAL A 214 10.17 -3.17 7.07
C VAL A 214 10.47 -1.73 7.46
N ILE A 215 10.94 -0.92 6.50
CA ILE A 215 11.17 0.51 6.71
C ILE A 215 9.92 1.29 6.31
N SER A 216 9.40 2.11 7.21
CA SER A 216 8.25 2.97 6.92
C SER A 216 8.28 4.25 7.75
N SER A 217 7.26 5.08 7.56
CA SER A 217 7.05 6.36 8.24
C SER A 217 7.25 6.22 9.76
N TRP A 218 7.87 7.22 10.35
CA TRP A 218 8.10 7.33 11.77
C TRP A 218 7.80 8.77 12.22
N PRO A 219 7.40 9.01 13.48
CA PRO A 219 7.15 10.37 13.95
C PRO A 219 8.27 11.36 13.61
N THR A 220 7.90 12.64 13.57
CA THR A 220 8.78 13.77 13.23
C THR A 220 9.37 13.66 11.82
N ASN A 221 8.57 13.22 10.83
CA ASN A 221 8.95 13.13 9.42
C ASN A 221 10.19 12.26 9.14
N THR A 222 10.41 11.21 9.94
CA THR A 222 11.53 10.27 9.75
C THR A 222 11.04 8.92 9.22
N TYR A 223 11.95 8.00 8.93
CA TYR A 223 11.62 6.63 8.56
C TYR A 223 12.49 5.67 9.36
N GLN A 224 11.90 4.58 9.86
CA GLN A 224 12.57 3.59 10.69
C GLN A 224 12.19 2.17 10.31
N ASN A 225 13.09 1.24 10.62
CA ASN A 225 12.87 -0.19 10.49
C ASN A 225 12.03 -0.69 11.69
N ASN A 226 11.04 -1.54 11.42
CA ASN A 226 10.33 -2.27 12.45
C ASN A 226 10.03 -3.72 12.03
N ASN A 227 9.68 -4.55 13.02
CA ASN A 227 9.38 -5.98 12.86
C ASN A 227 8.05 -6.32 13.52
N GLY A 228 7.23 -7.12 12.84
CA GLY A 228 6.00 -7.68 13.39
C GLY A 228 5.01 -8.07 12.31
N THR A 229 4.07 -8.95 12.65
CA THR A 229 2.85 -9.13 11.83
C THR A 229 2.05 -7.84 11.72
N SER A 230 2.27 -6.90 12.64
CA SER A 230 1.83 -5.51 12.57
C SER A 230 2.29 -4.76 11.32
N MET A 231 3.42 -5.14 10.70
CA MET A 231 3.93 -4.57 9.45
C MET A 231 3.40 -5.33 8.22
N SER A 232 3.04 -6.61 8.38
CA SER A 232 2.45 -7.44 7.33
C SER A 232 0.98 -7.10 7.05
N ALA A 233 0.17 -6.90 8.08
CA ALA A 233 -1.24 -6.53 7.95
C ALA A 233 -1.47 -5.23 7.12
N PRO A 234 -0.73 -4.13 7.32
CA PRO A 234 -0.91 -2.93 6.51
C PRO A 234 -0.40 -3.09 5.09
N ALA A 235 0.58 -3.97 4.84
CA ALA A 235 0.99 -4.32 3.48
C ALA A 235 -0.17 -5.00 2.73
N VAL A 236 -0.87 -5.95 3.36
CA VAL A 236 -2.06 -6.59 2.78
C VAL A 236 -3.20 -5.59 2.62
N SER A 237 -3.44 -4.71 3.60
CA SER A 237 -4.48 -3.69 3.53
C SER A 237 -4.26 -2.70 2.38
N GLY A 238 -3.02 -2.23 2.20
CA GLY A 238 -2.67 -1.36 1.08
C GLY A 238 -2.69 -2.09 -0.26
N GLY A 239 -2.28 -3.37 -0.30
CA GLY A 239 -2.40 -4.22 -1.49
C GLY A 239 -3.86 -4.42 -1.92
N LEU A 240 -4.75 -4.70 -0.97
CA LEU A 240 -6.20 -4.78 -1.21
C LEU A 240 -6.75 -3.46 -1.74
N ALA A 241 -6.29 -2.31 -1.27
CA ALA A 241 -6.73 -1.02 -1.81
C ALA A 241 -6.40 -0.85 -3.30
N LEU A 242 -5.27 -1.40 -3.78
CA LEU A 242 -4.97 -1.44 -5.22
C LEU A 242 -5.96 -2.34 -5.97
N LEU A 243 -6.34 -3.49 -5.41
CA LEU A 243 -7.32 -4.39 -6.01
C LEU A 243 -8.74 -3.78 -6.03
N TYR A 244 -9.16 -3.10 -4.96
CA TYR A 244 -10.42 -2.35 -4.91
C TYR A 244 -10.45 -1.24 -5.97
N GLN A 245 -9.37 -0.48 -6.11
CA GLN A 245 -9.26 0.54 -7.16
C GLN A 245 -9.41 -0.10 -8.55
N ARG A 246 -8.71 -1.22 -8.80
CA ARG A 246 -8.82 -1.90 -10.09
C ARG A 246 -10.23 -2.44 -10.35
N TYR A 247 -10.87 -3.04 -9.35
CA TYR A 247 -12.24 -3.52 -9.47
C TYR A 247 -13.17 -2.37 -9.87
N ARG A 248 -13.07 -1.21 -9.20
CA ARG A 248 -13.85 -0.01 -9.52
C ARG A 248 -13.61 0.49 -10.95
N HIS A 249 -12.37 0.46 -11.44
CA HIS A 249 -12.08 0.80 -12.85
C HIS A 249 -12.80 -0.14 -13.83
N LEU A 250 -12.91 -1.42 -13.49
CA LEU A 250 -13.58 -2.45 -14.32
C LEU A 250 -15.11 -2.45 -14.17
N HIS A 251 -15.63 -1.91 -13.06
CA HIS A 251 -17.05 -2.01 -12.69
C HIS A 251 -17.69 -0.63 -12.41
N ASN A 252 -17.32 0.38 -13.19
CA ASN A 252 -17.95 1.72 -13.16
C ASN A 252 -18.03 2.35 -11.75
N GLY A 253 -16.95 2.23 -10.97
CA GLY A 253 -16.85 2.81 -9.63
C GLY A 253 -17.49 1.99 -8.52
N MET A 254 -18.15 0.86 -8.81
CA MET A 254 -18.77 0.01 -7.78
C MET A 254 -17.72 -0.69 -6.91
N ASN A 255 -18.04 -0.87 -5.63
CA ASN A 255 -17.20 -1.66 -4.73
C ASN A 255 -17.39 -3.16 -4.98
N PRO A 256 -16.31 -3.96 -4.88
CA PRO A 256 -16.44 -5.41 -4.87
C PRO A 256 -17.12 -5.88 -3.59
N LYS A 257 -17.59 -7.13 -3.64
CA LYS A 257 -17.88 -7.87 -2.42
C LYS A 257 -16.58 -8.28 -1.73
N ASN A 258 -16.56 -8.17 -0.42
CA ASN A 258 -15.40 -8.43 0.42
C ASN A 258 -14.90 -9.88 0.30
N GLY A 259 -15.81 -10.85 0.17
CA GLY A 259 -15.46 -12.25 0.00
C GLY A 259 -14.82 -12.56 -1.34
N LEU A 260 -15.20 -11.86 -2.41
CA LEU A 260 -14.49 -11.96 -3.70
C LEU A 260 -13.04 -11.51 -3.55
N MET A 261 -12.82 -10.38 -2.86
CA MET A 261 -11.47 -9.86 -2.63
C MET A 261 -10.61 -10.81 -1.78
N LYS A 262 -11.19 -11.41 -0.73
CA LYS A 262 -10.50 -12.44 0.08
C LYS A 262 -10.19 -13.70 -0.74
N ALA A 263 -11.13 -14.17 -1.57
CA ALA A 263 -10.94 -15.34 -2.41
C ALA A 263 -9.82 -15.14 -3.45
N LEU A 264 -9.83 -14.01 -4.16
CA LEU A 264 -8.78 -13.67 -5.13
C LEU A 264 -7.41 -13.53 -4.48
N LEU A 265 -7.35 -12.85 -3.33
CA LEU A 265 -6.12 -12.64 -2.58
C LEU A 265 -5.49 -13.98 -2.13
N CYS A 266 -6.30 -14.89 -1.58
CA CYS A 266 -5.82 -16.19 -1.09
C CYS A 266 -5.51 -17.16 -2.25
N ASN A 267 -6.33 -17.22 -3.30
CA ASN A 267 -6.08 -18.13 -4.43
C ASN A 267 -4.88 -17.69 -5.27
N GLY A 268 -4.68 -16.38 -5.41
CA GLY A 268 -3.56 -15.78 -6.13
C GLY A 268 -2.23 -15.86 -5.39
N ALA A 269 -2.22 -16.29 -4.12
CA ALA A 269 -1.00 -16.36 -3.32
C ALA A 269 0.07 -17.31 -3.92
N SER A 270 1.32 -16.89 -3.77
CA SER A 270 2.49 -17.70 -4.12
C SER A 270 2.76 -18.73 -3.02
N GLU A 271 2.83 -19.99 -3.40
CA GLU A 271 3.10 -21.13 -2.51
C GLU A 271 4.36 -20.92 -1.67
N LYS A 272 4.29 -21.25 -0.38
CA LYS A 272 5.42 -21.28 0.54
C LYS A 272 5.23 -22.41 1.55
N GLY A 273 6.33 -22.95 2.07
CA GLY A 273 6.26 -24.04 3.03
C GLY A 273 6.03 -25.39 2.38
N ALA A 274 5.18 -26.21 2.98
CA ALA A 274 4.78 -27.49 2.42
C ALA A 274 3.90 -27.28 1.18
N ALA A 275 3.72 -28.30 0.34
CA ALA A 275 2.75 -28.22 -0.75
C ALA A 275 1.33 -28.16 -0.18
N GLY A 276 0.52 -27.24 -0.67
CA GLY A 276 -0.81 -26.93 -0.16
C GLY A 276 -0.80 -25.87 0.94
N PRO A 277 -2.00 -25.51 1.44
CA PRO A 277 -2.09 -24.66 2.61
C PRO A 277 -1.39 -25.30 3.83
N ASP A 278 -0.84 -24.50 4.73
CA ASP A 278 -0.27 -24.96 6.00
C ASP A 278 -0.47 -23.95 7.14
N PHE A 279 -0.38 -24.39 8.40
CA PHE A 279 -0.61 -23.51 9.56
C PHE A 279 0.46 -22.43 9.76
N MET A 280 1.57 -22.46 9.02
CA MET A 280 2.64 -21.47 9.08
C MET A 280 2.47 -20.36 8.05
N TYR A 281 2.15 -20.72 6.80
CA TYR A 281 2.10 -19.83 5.64
C TYR A 281 0.67 -19.60 5.11
N GLY A 282 -0.35 -20.24 5.67
CA GLY A 282 -1.70 -20.15 5.15
C GLY A 282 -1.75 -20.68 3.72
N PHE A 283 -2.38 -19.92 2.81
CA PHE A 283 -2.36 -20.19 1.36
C PHE A 283 -1.07 -19.71 0.67
N GLY A 284 -0.17 -19.04 1.39
CA GLY A 284 1.12 -18.59 0.89
C GLY A 284 1.38 -17.09 1.06
N SER A 285 2.40 -16.58 0.36
CA SER A 285 2.71 -15.15 0.32
C SER A 285 1.82 -14.39 -0.65
N MET A 286 1.36 -13.21 -0.24
CA MET A 286 0.60 -12.29 -1.09
C MET A 286 1.32 -12.04 -2.41
N ASN A 287 0.62 -12.30 -3.52
CA ASN A 287 1.05 -11.95 -4.87
C ASN A 287 -0.04 -11.11 -5.52
N LEU A 288 0.20 -9.80 -5.55
CA LEU A 288 -0.77 -8.84 -6.07
C LEU A 288 -0.90 -8.91 -7.59
N LEU A 289 0.17 -9.28 -8.31
CA LEU A 289 0.14 -9.44 -9.76
C LEU A 289 -0.83 -10.54 -10.16
N ARG A 290 -0.74 -11.72 -9.54
CA ARG A 290 -1.67 -12.81 -9.84
C ARG A 290 -3.10 -12.49 -9.44
N SER A 291 -3.28 -11.89 -8.25
CA SER A 291 -4.62 -11.48 -7.78
C SER A 291 -5.29 -10.47 -8.72
N VAL A 292 -4.53 -9.50 -9.26
CA VAL A 292 -5.10 -8.49 -10.17
C VAL A 292 -5.34 -9.04 -11.58
N VAL A 293 -4.50 -9.98 -12.06
CA VAL A 293 -4.72 -10.65 -13.35
C VAL A 293 -5.99 -11.51 -13.29
N ALA A 294 -6.16 -12.32 -12.24
CA ALA A 294 -7.37 -13.11 -12.05
C ALA A 294 -8.64 -12.23 -11.99
N LEU A 295 -8.55 -11.04 -11.37
CA LEU A 295 -9.62 -10.05 -11.38
C LEU A 295 -9.91 -9.51 -12.79
N GLU A 296 -8.88 -9.13 -13.55
CA GLU A 296 -9.00 -8.56 -14.90
C GLU A 296 -9.54 -9.55 -15.92
N GLU A 297 -9.15 -10.81 -15.80
CA GLU A 297 -9.59 -11.90 -16.68
C GLU A 297 -10.94 -12.50 -16.27
N GLY A 298 -11.54 -12.02 -15.18
CA GLY A 298 -12.83 -12.52 -14.69
C GLY A 298 -12.76 -13.97 -14.23
N GLN A 299 -11.63 -14.41 -13.66
CA GLN A 299 -11.39 -15.79 -13.24
C GLN A 299 -12.05 -16.11 -11.88
N TYR A 300 -13.34 -15.80 -11.78
CA TYR A 300 -14.13 -16.05 -10.58
C TYR A 300 -15.62 -16.20 -10.88
N PHE A 301 -16.33 -16.84 -9.96
CA PHE A 301 -17.78 -16.90 -9.93
C PHE A 301 -18.30 -16.44 -8.57
N THR A 302 -19.49 -15.85 -8.57
CA THR A 302 -20.28 -15.63 -7.35
C THR A 302 -21.59 -16.39 -7.51
N GLY A 303 -21.97 -17.15 -6.50
CA GLY A 303 -23.17 -17.99 -6.54
C GLY A 303 -23.80 -18.14 -5.17
N ASN A 304 -24.93 -18.84 -5.13
CA ASN A 304 -25.61 -19.18 -3.89
C ASN A 304 -25.77 -20.70 -3.81
N SER A 305 -25.53 -21.26 -2.63
CA SER A 305 -25.76 -22.66 -2.34
C SER A 305 -26.92 -22.80 -1.35
N THR A 306 -27.73 -23.85 -1.51
CA THR A 306 -28.81 -24.22 -0.58
C THR A 306 -28.52 -25.61 -0.02
N GLN A 307 -29.24 -26.02 1.03
CA GLN A 307 -29.09 -27.35 1.62
C GLN A 307 -29.17 -28.45 0.55
N ASP A 308 -28.18 -29.33 0.55
CA ASP A 308 -27.99 -30.48 -0.34
C ASP A 308 -27.88 -30.17 -1.85
N ALA A 309 -27.92 -28.90 -2.25
CA ALA A 309 -27.78 -28.51 -3.65
C ALA A 309 -26.33 -28.64 -4.11
N ILE A 310 -26.14 -29.06 -5.37
CA ILE A 310 -24.85 -29.06 -6.06
C ILE A 310 -24.94 -28.04 -7.21
N THR A 311 -24.22 -26.93 -7.07
CA THR A 311 -24.08 -25.95 -8.16
C THR A 311 -22.80 -26.24 -8.93
N THR A 312 -22.85 -26.14 -10.26
CA THR A 312 -21.70 -26.44 -11.13
C THR A 312 -21.29 -25.22 -11.95
N HIS A 313 -19.98 -24.98 -12.02
CA HIS A 313 -19.35 -24.01 -12.93
C HIS A 313 -18.39 -24.74 -13.84
N THR A 314 -18.17 -24.23 -15.05
CA THR A 314 -17.22 -24.84 -16.00
C THR A 314 -16.12 -23.86 -16.34
N VAL A 315 -14.87 -24.31 -16.31
CA VAL A 315 -13.70 -23.51 -16.67
C VAL A 315 -12.85 -24.25 -17.69
N SER A 316 -12.24 -23.49 -18.61
CA SER A 316 -11.30 -24.03 -19.59
C SER A 316 -9.89 -23.89 -19.04
N VAL A 317 -9.15 -25.00 -18.98
CA VAL A 317 -7.73 -25.01 -18.63
C VAL A 317 -6.90 -25.12 -19.91
N PRO A 318 -6.07 -24.12 -20.24
CA PRO A 318 -5.21 -24.15 -21.42
C PRO A 318 -4.13 -25.24 -21.35
N ALA A 319 -3.63 -25.66 -22.51
CA ALA A 319 -2.43 -26.48 -22.59
C ALA A 319 -1.19 -25.73 -22.07
N GLY A 320 -0.25 -26.45 -21.45
CA GLY A 320 0.94 -25.83 -20.86
C GLY A 320 0.70 -25.14 -19.51
N THR A 321 -0.46 -25.37 -18.88
CA THR A 321 -0.72 -24.93 -17.51
C THR A 321 0.20 -25.70 -16.54
N ALA A 322 1.00 -24.98 -15.77
CA ALA A 322 1.88 -25.54 -14.73
C ALA A 322 1.07 -26.05 -13.53
N ARG A 323 0.00 -25.33 -13.18
CA ARG A 323 -0.85 -25.62 -12.01
C ARG A 323 -2.20 -24.96 -12.17
N LEU A 324 -3.27 -25.65 -11.81
CA LEU A 324 -4.60 -25.03 -11.60
C LEU A 324 -4.83 -24.91 -10.10
N LYS A 325 -5.14 -23.70 -9.62
CA LYS A 325 -5.65 -23.46 -8.26
C LYS A 325 -7.13 -23.08 -8.33
N VAL A 326 -7.98 -23.72 -7.52
CA VAL A 326 -9.39 -23.37 -7.37
C VAL A 326 -9.70 -23.22 -5.89
N LEU A 327 -10.22 -22.08 -5.48
CA LEU A 327 -10.56 -21.78 -4.10
C LEU A 327 -12.04 -21.40 -3.99
N LEU A 328 -12.75 -22.12 -3.13
CA LEU A 328 -14.09 -21.80 -2.66
C LEU A 328 -13.98 -21.00 -1.36
N TYR A 329 -14.76 -19.93 -1.24
CA TYR A 329 -14.84 -19.10 -0.04
C TYR A 329 -16.27 -18.64 0.22
N TRP A 330 -16.66 -18.52 1.49
CA TRP A 330 -17.89 -17.84 1.87
C TRP A 330 -17.73 -17.07 3.18
N ASN A 331 -18.43 -15.93 3.28
CA ASN A 331 -18.65 -15.29 4.57
C ASN A 331 -19.66 -16.16 5.33
N ASP A 332 -19.19 -16.83 6.38
CA ASP A 332 -20.01 -17.75 7.17
C ASP A 332 -20.78 -16.99 8.26
N LEU A 333 -21.90 -17.56 8.71
CA LEU A 333 -22.70 -16.98 9.79
C LEU A 333 -21.92 -16.92 11.10
N PRO A 334 -22.12 -15.92 11.97
CA PRO A 334 -21.40 -15.84 13.24
C PRO A 334 -21.69 -17.05 14.14
N ALA A 335 -20.64 -17.69 14.63
CA ALA A 335 -20.75 -18.88 15.47
C ALA A 335 -21.17 -18.53 16.91
N SER A 336 -21.73 -19.50 17.63
CA SER A 336 -21.86 -19.38 19.09
C SER A 336 -20.46 -19.34 19.73
N VAL A 337 -20.25 -18.43 20.68
CA VAL A 337 -18.96 -18.23 21.37
C VAL A 337 -18.57 -19.40 22.30
N ILE A 338 -19.53 -20.28 22.61
CA ILE A 338 -19.30 -21.51 23.39
C ILE A 338 -19.23 -22.77 22.50
N SER A 339 -19.26 -22.60 21.16
CA SER A 339 -19.15 -23.72 20.24
C SER A 339 -17.72 -24.26 20.18
N THR A 340 -17.56 -25.57 20.11
CA THR A 340 -16.26 -26.23 19.88
C THR A 340 -15.87 -26.28 18.40
N LYS A 341 -16.83 -26.04 17.48
CA LYS A 341 -16.63 -25.90 16.03
C LYS A 341 -17.28 -24.58 15.60
N ASN A 342 -16.51 -23.64 15.06
CA ASN A 342 -17.08 -22.34 14.70
C ASN A 342 -17.69 -22.30 13.30
N LEU A 343 -17.39 -23.25 12.41
CA LEU A 343 -18.07 -23.35 11.11
C LEU A 343 -19.58 -23.61 11.29
N VAL A 344 -20.43 -22.77 10.71
CA VAL A 344 -21.90 -22.85 10.80
C VAL A 344 -22.48 -23.42 9.52
N HIS A 345 -22.19 -22.80 8.37
CA HIS A 345 -22.48 -23.39 7.07
C HIS A 345 -21.27 -24.13 6.52
N ASP A 346 -21.55 -25.31 5.98
CA ASP A 346 -20.58 -26.26 5.47
C ASP A 346 -20.83 -26.42 3.96
N LEU A 347 -19.93 -25.84 3.15
CA LEU A 347 -19.93 -25.98 1.70
C LEU A 347 -18.72 -26.81 1.28
N ASP A 348 -18.93 -27.76 0.36
CA ASP A 348 -17.86 -28.59 -0.19
C ASP A 348 -17.56 -28.23 -1.65
N LEU A 349 -16.29 -28.11 -1.97
CA LEU A 349 -15.70 -27.97 -3.29
C LEU A 349 -15.32 -29.36 -3.82
N GLU A 350 -15.68 -29.63 -5.06
CA GLU A 350 -15.12 -30.74 -5.83
C GLU A 350 -14.75 -30.22 -7.23
N VAL A 351 -13.56 -30.60 -7.72
CA VAL A 351 -13.14 -30.28 -9.10
C VAL A 351 -13.13 -31.57 -9.91
N VAL A 352 -13.90 -31.59 -10.99
CA VAL A 352 -13.96 -32.72 -11.92
C VAL A 352 -13.08 -32.43 -13.12
N ASP A 353 -12.11 -33.29 -13.35
CA ASP A 353 -11.20 -33.19 -14.50
C ASP A 353 -11.87 -33.62 -15.83
N PRO A 354 -11.24 -33.39 -16.99
CA PRO A 354 -11.79 -33.79 -18.28
C PRO A 354 -12.02 -35.30 -18.45
N ALA A 355 -11.37 -36.15 -17.63
CA ALA A 355 -11.57 -37.60 -17.62
C ALA A 355 -12.72 -38.03 -16.70
N GLY A 356 -13.34 -37.10 -15.97
CA GLY A 356 -14.43 -37.37 -15.04
C GLY A 356 -13.98 -37.72 -13.61
N ASN A 357 -12.68 -37.61 -13.30
CA ASN A 357 -12.19 -37.87 -11.95
C ASN A 357 -12.54 -36.70 -11.03
N VAL A 358 -13.00 -37.02 -9.81
CA VAL A 358 -13.31 -36.04 -8.77
C VAL A 358 -12.07 -35.79 -7.91
N ILE A 359 -11.65 -34.54 -7.85
CA ILE A 359 -10.52 -34.06 -7.06
C ILE A 359 -11.07 -33.21 -5.91
N ARG A 360 -10.68 -33.58 -4.69
CA ARG A 360 -11.13 -32.96 -3.44
C ARG A 360 -10.12 -31.93 -2.93
N PRO A 361 -10.56 -30.96 -2.09
CA PRO A 361 -9.70 -29.93 -1.57
C PRO A 361 -8.60 -30.48 -0.67
N LEU A 362 -7.60 -29.65 -0.41
CA LEU A 362 -6.50 -29.94 0.49
C LEU A 362 -6.93 -29.62 1.93
N VAL A 363 -6.86 -30.62 2.80
CA VAL A 363 -7.21 -30.54 4.22
C VAL A 363 -5.98 -30.71 5.10
N LEU A 364 -5.97 -29.97 6.21
CA LEU A 364 -4.91 -30.03 7.21
C LEU A 364 -5.28 -30.97 8.36
N ASP A 365 -4.29 -31.71 8.85
CA ASP A 365 -4.44 -32.52 10.05
C ASP A 365 -4.38 -31.61 11.29
N THR A 366 -5.46 -31.57 12.06
CA THR A 366 -5.60 -30.72 13.25
C THR A 366 -5.12 -31.42 14.52
N ALA A 367 -4.68 -32.68 14.46
CA ALA A 367 -4.15 -33.38 15.62
C ALA A 367 -2.79 -32.78 16.02
N ILE A 368 -2.61 -32.55 17.32
CA ILE A 368 -1.45 -31.85 17.90
C ILE A 368 -0.11 -32.45 17.44
N ALA A 369 -0.03 -33.78 17.35
CA ALA A 369 1.20 -34.49 16.99
C ALA A 369 1.61 -34.31 15.51
N THR A 370 0.71 -33.83 14.66
CA THR A 370 0.82 -33.89 13.19
C THR A 370 0.54 -32.56 12.50
N LEU A 371 0.42 -31.46 13.25
CA LEU A 371 0.21 -30.09 12.72
C LEU A 371 1.24 -29.62 11.68
N HIS A 372 2.41 -30.29 11.60
CA HIS A 372 3.48 -29.99 10.66
C HIS A 372 3.41 -30.81 9.35
N ARG A 373 2.46 -31.74 9.24
CA ARG A 373 2.32 -32.58 8.06
C ARG A 373 1.75 -31.75 6.89
N PRO A 374 2.20 -32.01 5.65
CA PRO A 374 1.59 -31.41 4.46
C PRO A 374 0.10 -31.73 4.39
N ALA A 375 -0.66 -30.83 3.76
CA ALA A 375 -2.07 -31.06 3.49
C ALA A 375 -2.27 -32.27 2.57
N VAL A 376 -3.40 -32.96 2.74
CA VAL A 376 -3.80 -34.12 1.93
C VAL A 376 -5.16 -33.87 1.30
N THR A 377 -5.53 -34.60 0.26
CA THR A 377 -6.86 -34.44 -0.35
C THR A 377 -7.95 -35.02 0.56
N GLY A 378 -9.03 -34.27 0.77
CA GLY A 378 -10.14 -34.64 1.65
C GLY A 378 -11.30 -33.64 1.57
N ALA A 379 -12.43 -33.93 2.21
CA ALA A 379 -13.49 -32.94 2.39
C ALA A 379 -13.17 -32.09 3.63
N ASP A 380 -13.29 -30.76 3.54
CA ASP A 380 -12.99 -29.85 4.64
C ASP A 380 -14.28 -29.45 5.35
N HIS A 381 -14.47 -29.99 6.56
CA HIS A 381 -15.62 -29.64 7.39
C HIS A 381 -15.21 -28.72 8.55
N VAL A 382 -14.13 -27.94 8.42
CA VAL A 382 -13.59 -27.08 9.48
C VAL A 382 -13.48 -25.63 8.99
N ASN A 383 -13.00 -25.42 7.78
CA ASN A 383 -12.74 -24.11 7.22
C ASN A 383 -13.93 -23.59 6.39
N ASN A 384 -14.13 -22.27 6.38
CA ASN A 384 -15.01 -21.59 5.42
C ASN A 384 -14.27 -21.21 4.12
N MET A 385 -13.14 -21.88 3.86
CA MET A 385 -12.36 -21.76 2.64
C MET A 385 -11.79 -23.12 2.29
N GLU A 386 -11.94 -23.53 1.04
CA GLU A 386 -11.42 -24.80 0.54
C GLU A 386 -10.62 -24.57 -0.73
N GLN A 387 -9.47 -25.22 -0.89
CA GLN A 387 -8.66 -25.09 -2.10
C GLN A 387 -8.31 -26.45 -2.70
N VAL A 388 -8.57 -26.59 -4.00
CA VAL A 388 -8.02 -27.66 -4.83
C VAL A 388 -6.81 -27.10 -5.59
N VAL A 389 -5.70 -27.85 -5.55
CA VAL A 389 -4.51 -27.56 -6.36
C VAL A 389 -4.19 -28.77 -7.22
N ILE A 390 -4.20 -28.58 -8.53
CA ILE A 390 -3.89 -29.63 -9.51
C ILE A 390 -2.54 -29.28 -10.15
N PRO A 391 -1.46 -30.03 -9.85
CA PRO A 391 -0.19 -29.86 -10.54
C PRO A 391 -0.29 -30.42 -11.97
N THR A 392 0.30 -29.71 -12.94
CA THR A 392 0.35 -30.13 -14.36
C THR A 392 -1.01 -30.61 -14.91
N PRO A 393 -2.09 -29.80 -14.79
CA PRO A 393 -3.42 -30.22 -15.23
C PRO A 393 -3.44 -30.48 -16.74
N VAL A 394 -4.18 -31.50 -17.16
CA VAL A 394 -4.44 -31.72 -18.58
C VAL A 394 -5.28 -30.58 -19.13
N ALA A 395 -5.04 -30.19 -20.39
CA ALA A 395 -5.85 -29.18 -21.06
C ALA A 395 -7.29 -29.69 -21.25
N GLY A 396 -8.27 -28.81 -21.07
CA GLY A 396 -9.67 -29.15 -21.31
C GLY A 396 -10.64 -28.47 -20.35
N GLN A 397 -11.88 -28.93 -20.38
CA GLN A 397 -12.96 -28.40 -19.54
C GLN A 397 -12.96 -29.09 -18.18
N TYR A 398 -12.87 -28.30 -17.12
CA TYR A 398 -13.04 -28.75 -15.74
C TYR A 398 -14.40 -28.29 -15.23
N THR A 399 -15.05 -29.14 -14.44
CA THR A 399 -16.30 -28.78 -13.75
C THR A 399 -16.02 -28.55 -12.28
N LEU A 400 -16.28 -27.33 -11.80
CA LEU A 400 -16.15 -26.95 -10.41
C LEU A 400 -17.52 -27.11 -9.74
N ARG A 401 -17.63 -28.00 -8.76
CA ARG A 401 -18.87 -28.28 -8.04
C ARG A 401 -18.81 -27.66 -6.65
N VAL A 402 -19.87 -26.95 -6.28
CA VAL A 402 -20.07 -26.40 -4.94
C VAL A 402 -21.31 -27.03 -4.35
N LYS A 403 -21.16 -27.79 -3.27
CA LYS A 403 -22.25 -28.50 -2.59
C LYS A 403 -22.59 -27.81 -1.27
N GLY A 404 -23.87 -27.57 -1.01
CA GLY A 404 -24.35 -27.07 0.29
C GLY A 404 -24.58 -28.19 1.30
N THR A 405 -23.52 -28.75 1.88
CA THR A 405 -23.63 -29.89 2.81
C THR A 405 -24.37 -29.54 4.10
N THR A 406 -24.17 -28.34 4.65
CA THR A 406 -25.02 -27.81 5.72
C THR A 406 -25.29 -26.33 5.47
N VAL A 407 -26.54 -25.98 5.16
CA VAL A 407 -26.99 -24.60 4.98
C VAL A 407 -28.29 -24.41 5.75
N THR A 408 -28.23 -23.62 6.82
CA THR A 408 -29.34 -23.46 7.79
C THR A 408 -30.24 -22.26 7.50
N THR A 409 -29.87 -21.43 6.53
CA THR A 409 -30.64 -20.32 5.97
C THR A 409 -31.17 -20.65 4.57
N PRO A 410 -32.03 -19.82 3.94
CA PRO A 410 -32.50 -20.08 2.58
C PRO A 410 -31.39 -20.28 1.55
N SER A 411 -30.27 -19.57 1.70
CA SER A 411 -29.04 -19.79 0.92
C SER A 411 -27.80 -19.27 1.65
N GLN A 412 -26.63 -19.71 1.19
CA GLN A 412 -25.31 -19.18 1.51
C GLN A 412 -24.65 -18.69 0.22
N GLU A 413 -24.29 -17.41 0.15
CA GLU A 413 -23.49 -16.88 -0.96
C GLU A 413 -22.06 -17.40 -0.86
N TYR A 414 -21.47 -17.75 -2.00
CA TYR A 414 -20.08 -18.18 -2.12
C TYR A 414 -19.36 -17.46 -3.26
N PHE A 415 -18.04 -17.46 -3.15
CA PHE A 415 -17.09 -16.92 -4.10
C PHE A 415 -16.15 -18.06 -4.52
N LEU A 416 -16.05 -18.30 -5.81
CA LEU A 416 -15.18 -19.32 -6.37
C LEU A 416 -14.13 -18.64 -7.25
N ALA A 417 -12.88 -18.62 -6.81
CA ALA A 417 -11.76 -18.09 -7.60
C ALA A 417 -11.00 -19.26 -8.23
N TYR A 418 -10.58 -19.11 -9.48
CA TYR A 418 -9.72 -20.10 -10.14
C TYR A 418 -8.52 -19.40 -10.80
N ASP A 419 -7.42 -20.11 -10.98
CA ASP A 419 -6.21 -19.58 -11.61
C ASP A 419 -5.47 -20.72 -12.34
N PRO A 420 -5.59 -20.80 -13.68
CA PRO A 420 -4.80 -21.70 -14.51
C PRO A 420 -3.43 -21.08 -14.78
N ILE A 421 -2.48 -21.34 -13.89
CA ILE A 421 -1.13 -20.76 -13.91
C ILE A 421 -0.33 -21.38 -15.06
N PRO A 422 0.10 -20.61 -16.07
CA PRO A 422 0.95 -21.14 -17.14
C PRO A 422 2.36 -21.44 -16.62
N VAL A 423 3.10 -22.31 -17.32
CA VAL A 423 4.57 -22.32 -17.19
C VAL A 423 5.06 -20.97 -17.71
N HIS A 424 5.69 -20.16 -16.86
CA HIS A 424 6.10 -18.82 -17.25
C HIS A 424 7.27 -18.30 -16.42
N LEU A 425 8.02 -17.37 -17.00
CA LEU A 425 8.98 -16.51 -16.34
C LEU A 425 8.57 -15.04 -16.53
N THR A 426 8.28 -14.31 -15.45
CA THR A 426 7.87 -12.91 -15.53
C THR A 426 8.61 -12.05 -14.52
N LEU A 427 9.39 -11.09 -15.02
CA LEU A 427 10.04 -10.07 -14.20
C LEU A 427 8.97 -9.12 -13.63
N THR A 428 9.06 -8.86 -12.33
CA THR A 428 8.08 -8.05 -11.60
C THR A 428 8.67 -6.76 -11.05
N ALA A 429 9.98 -6.73 -10.77
CA ALA A 429 10.70 -5.52 -10.38
C ALA A 429 12.19 -5.63 -10.76
N PRO A 430 12.85 -4.53 -11.16
CA PRO A 430 12.25 -3.28 -11.65
C PRO A 430 11.32 -3.57 -12.84
N PHE A 431 10.19 -2.88 -12.89
CA PHE A 431 9.18 -3.09 -13.92
C PHE A 431 9.39 -2.11 -15.09
N GLY A 432 9.72 -0.86 -14.79
CA GLY A 432 9.79 0.23 -15.76
C GLY A 432 9.45 1.59 -15.17
N GLY A 433 10.17 2.62 -15.61
CA GLY A 433 9.93 4.01 -15.21
C GLY A 433 10.42 4.37 -13.80
N GLU A 434 11.03 3.45 -13.07
CA GLU A 434 11.67 3.77 -11.79
C GLU A 434 12.86 4.73 -11.97
N ALA A 435 13.17 5.47 -10.90
CA ALA A 435 14.41 6.22 -10.77
C ALA A 435 15.27 5.62 -9.66
N LEU A 436 16.34 4.95 -10.08
CA LEU A 436 17.31 4.34 -9.18
C LEU A 436 18.53 5.24 -9.01
N VAL A 437 19.14 5.18 -7.83
CA VAL A 437 20.33 5.98 -7.50
C VAL A 437 21.57 5.09 -7.65
N PRO A 438 22.64 5.56 -8.34
CA PRO A 438 23.89 4.82 -8.49
C PRO A 438 24.43 4.33 -7.14
N GLY A 439 24.87 3.08 -7.07
CA GLY A 439 25.48 2.46 -5.89
C GLY A 439 24.53 2.01 -4.79
N GLU A 440 23.23 2.35 -4.85
CA GLU A 440 22.25 1.84 -3.89
C GLU A 440 21.94 0.36 -4.14
N SER A 441 21.56 -0.35 -3.08
CA SER A 441 20.98 -1.70 -3.20
C SER A 441 19.47 -1.63 -3.44
N THR A 442 19.00 -2.41 -4.42
CA THR A 442 17.58 -2.62 -4.72
C THR A 442 17.29 -4.10 -4.90
N LYS A 443 16.04 -4.44 -5.22
CA LYS A 443 15.60 -5.82 -5.47
C LYS A 443 15.28 -6.01 -6.95
N ILE A 444 15.72 -7.14 -7.49
CA ILE A 444 15.20 -7.73 -8.73
C ILE A 444 14.28 -8.88 -8.31
N SER A 445 13.05 -8.93 -8.79
CA SER A 445 12.09 -9.99 -8.45
C SER A 445 11.33 -10.47 -9.67
N TRP A 446 10.90 -11.72 -9.66
CA TRP A 446 10.15 -12.34 -10.75
C TRP A 446 9.16 -13.40 -10.24
N ASP A 447 8.27 -13.87 -11.09
CA ASP A 447 7.50 -15.11 -10.94
C ASP A 447 8.03 -16.15 -11.94
N SER A 448 7.95 -17.44 -11.57
CA SER A 448 8.61 -18.52 -12.31
C SER A 448 7.88 -19.86 -12.20
N ASP A 449 6.55 -19.86 -12.15
CA ASP A 449 5.78 -21.08 -11.94
C ASP A 449 6.06 -22.14 -13.01
N GLY A 450 6.20 -23.39 -12.59
CA GLY A 450 6.51 -24.52 -13.48
C GLY A 450 7.97 -24.61 -13.96
N LEU A 451 8.84 -23.67 -13.57
CA LEU A 451 10.26 -23.66 -13.97
C LEU A 451 11.18 -24.17 -12.85
N THR A 452 12.25 -24.88 -13.23
CA THR A 452 13.27 -25.41 -12.30
C THR A 452 14.69 -25.20 -12.84
N GLY A 453 15.70 -25.32 -11.97
CA GLY A 453 17.10 -25.12 -12.33
C GLY A 453 17.49 -23.65 -12.34
N THR A 454 18.44 -23.25 -13.20
CA THR A 454 19.03 -21.90 -13.14
C THR A 454 18.48 -20.94 -14.20
N ALA A 455 18.63 -19.65 -13.94
CA ALA A 455 18.42 -18.54 -14.85
C ALA A 455 19.54 -17.51 -14.71
N THR A 456 19.80 -16.74 -15.76
CA THR A 456 20.79 -15.66 -15.76
C THR A 456 20.09 -14.32 -15.64
N LEU A 457 20.50 -13.51 -14.67
CA LEU A 457 20.14 -12.11 -14.57
C LEU A 457 21.11 -11.26 -15.38
N GLU A 458 20.60 -10.30 -16.13
CA GLU A 458 21.38 -9.46 -17.03
C GLU A 458 20.92 -8.00 -16.92
N VAL A 459 21.84 -7.06 -17.12
CA VAL A 459 21.58 -5.62 -17.20
C VAL A 459 22.00 -5.09 -18.56
N SER A 460 21.18 -4.19 -19.10
CA SER A 460 21.52 -3.36 -20.25
C SER A 460 21.50 -1.90 -19.84
N THR A 461 22.43 -1.10 -20.36
CA THR A 461 22.56 0.34 -20.09
C THR A 461 22.31 1.20 -21.33
N ASP A 462 22.01 0.55 -22.46
CA ASP A 462 21.86 1.10 -23.81
C ASP A 462 20.50 0.73 -24.44
N GLY A 463 19.47 0.55 -23.62
CA GLY A 463 18.09 0.29 -24.07
C GLY A 463 17.81 -1.17 -24.46
N GLY A 464 18.75 -2.08 -24.24
CA GLY A 464 18.65 -3.50 -24.57
C GLY A 464 19.48 -3.92 -25.77
N THR A 465 20.37 -3.06 -26.27
CA THR A 465 21.25 -3.35 -27.41
C THR A 465 22.36 -4.31 -27.00
N THR A 466 22.98 -4.07 -25.83
CA THR A 466 23.96 -4.95 -25.22
C THR A 466 23.53 -5.36 -23.80
N TRP A 467 23.90 -6.57 -23.40
CA TRP A 467 23.54 -7.17 -22.11
C TRP A 467 24.79 -7.68 -21.40
N SER A 468 24.94 -7.31 -20.13
CA SER A 468 25.99 -7.79 -19.25
C SER A 468 25.38 -8.67 -18.18
N ALA A 469 26.02 -9.81 -17.89
CA ALA A 469 25.57 -10.71 -16.82
C ALA A 469 25.70 -10.02 -15.45
N ILE A 470 24.66 -10.15 -14.62
CA ILE A 470 24.65 -9.77 -13.21
C ILE A 470 25.01 -11.01 -12.37
N GLU A 471 24.26 -12.09 -12.53
CA GLU A 471 24.37 -13.30 -11.69
C GLU A 471 23.68 -14.51 -12.35
N THR A 472 24.11 -15.72 -12.01
CA THR A 472 23.32 -16.95 -12.26
C THR A 472 22.58 -17.36 -10.99
N VAL A 473 21.25 -17.41 -11.05
CA VAL A 473 20.39 -17.67 -9.90
C VAL A 473 19.60 -18.97 -10.06
N ASP A 474 19.20 -19.57 -8.95
CA ASP A 474 18.11 -20.55 -8.95
C ASP A 474 16.82 -19.82 -9.35
N VAL A 475 16.13 -20.30 -10.38
CA VAL A 475 14.91 -19.67 -10.90
C VAL A 475 13.81 -19.63 -9.83
N ALA A 476 13.79 -20.57 -8.89
CA ALA A 476 12.82 -20.60 -7.79
C ALA A 476 13.09 -19.53 -6.70
N ARG A 477 14.30 -18.95 -6.68
CA ARG A 477 14.65 -17.85 -5.77
C ARG A 477 14.15 -16.53 -6.34
N THR A 478 12.85 -16.32 -6.32
CA THR A 478 12.09 -15.21 -6.97
C THR A 478 12.43 -13.78 -6.55
N ILE A 479 13.52 -13.57 -5.80
CA ILE A 479 14.07 -12.27 -5.41
C ILE A 479 15.60 -12.30 -5.26
N TYR A 480 16.25 -11.27 -5.80
CA TYR A 480 17.69 -11.05 -5.76
C TYR A 480 18.01 -9.62 -5.32
N THR A 481 19.02 -9.43 -4.46
CA THR A 481 19.50 -8.10 -4.07
C THR A 481 20.56 -7.64 -5.06
N TRP A 482 20.32 -6.52 -5.71
CA TRP A 482 21.19 -5.98 -6.76
C TRP A 482 21.73 -4.60 -6.36
N THR A 483 23.03 -4.39 -6.54
CA THR A 483 23.66 -3.07 -6.41
C THR A 483 23.58 -2.35 -7.75
N VAL A 484 22.94 -1.19 -7.75
CA VAL A 484 22.76 -0.37 -8.95
C VAL A 484 24.13 0.11 -9.45
N PRO A 485 24.49 -0.11 -10.73
CA PRO A 485 25.77 0.31 -11.28
C PRO A 485 26.04 1.80 -11.11
N ALA A 486 27.31 2.15 -10.90
CA ALA A 486 27.77 3.53 -10.72
C ALA A 486 27.84 4.31 -12.06
N ILE A 487 26.71 4.41 -12.75
CA ILE A 487 26.57 5.08 -14.06
C ILE A 487 25.37 6.03 -14.06
N THR A 488 25.31 6.91 -15.06
CA THR A 488 24.15 7.79 -15.29
C THR A 488 23.55 7.49 -16.66
N THR A 489 22.29 7.08 -16.73
CA THR A 489 21.57 6.79 -18.00
C THR A 489 20.06 6.75 -17.77
N THR A 490 19.28 6.97 -18.83
CA THR A 490 17.81 6.87 -18.79
C THR A 490 17.24 5.64 -19.51
N ASN A 491 18.13 4.73 -19.93
CA ASN A 491 17.81 3.59 -20.78
C ASN A 491 18.25 2.25 -20.17
N THR A 492 18.28 2.15 -18.83
CA THR A 492 18.63 0.90 -18.15
C THR A 492 17.47 -0.10 -18.27
N ARG A 493 17.81 -1.38 -18.47
CA ARG A 493 16.86 -2.50 -18.42
C ARG A 493 17.49 -3.66 -17.67
N VAL A 494 16.65 -4.48 -17.03
CA VAL A 494 17.05 -5.76 -16.44
C VAL A 494 16.29 -6.87 -17.14
N ARG A 495 16.93 -8.01 -17.35
CA ARG A 495 16.34 -9.22 -17.92
C ARG A 495 16.69 -10.42 -17.06
N ILE A 496 15.75 -11.37 -16.98
CA ILE A 496 16.01 -12.73 -16.53
C ILE A 496 15.81 -13.69 -17.70
N THR A 497 16.75 -14.60 -17.91
CA THR A 497 16.73 -15.57 -19.01
C THR A 497 16.92 -16.98 -18.45
N LYS A 498 15.98 -17.88 -18.70
CA LYS A 498 16.05 -19.26 -18.25
C LYS A 498 17.14 -20.03 -18.98
N THR A 499 18.05 -20.65 -18.22
CA THR A 499 19.10 -21.52 -18.78
C THR A 499 18.45 -22.76 -19.40
N GLY A 500 18.87 -23.09 -20.62
CA GLY A 500 18.41 -24.26 -21.39
C GLY A 500 17.27 -23.94 -22.37
N SER A 501 16.19 -23.30 -21.91
CA SER A 501 15.04 -22.97 -22.79
C SER A 501 15.21 -21.65 -23.54
N GLY A 502 15.95 -20.68 -22.98
CA GLY A 502 16.07 -19.33 -23.53
C GLY A 502 14.84 -18.42 -23.31
N GLU A 503 13.82 -18.91 -22.60
CA GLU A 503 12.68 -18.10 -22.17
C GLU A 503 13.18 -16.91 -21.35
N SER A 504 12.73 -15.69 -21.65
CA SER A 504 13.22 -14.50 -20.98
C SER A 504 12.13 -13.47 -20.73
N SER A 505 12.31 -12.68 -19.67
CA SER A 505 11.47 -11.54 -19.33
C SER A 505 12.35 -10.34 -19.00
N ALA A 506 12.05 -9.19 -19.61
CA ALA A 506 12.79 -7.96 -19.43
C ALA A 506 11.89 -6.82 -18.93
N SER A 507 12.47 -5.93 -18.13
CA SER A 507 11.81 -4.69 -17.72
C SER A 507 11.61 -3.76 -18.90
N GLN A 508 10.69 -2.80 -18.74
CA GLN A 508 10.73 -1.56 -19.52
C GLN A 508 11.93 -0.70 -19.07
N PRO A 509 12.30 0.32 -19.85
CA PRO A 509 13.38 1.23 -19.48
C PRO A 509 13.12 1.96 -18.15
N PHE A 510 14.16 2.11 -17.34
CA PHE A 510 14.17 2.93 -16.12
C PHE A 510 15.47 3.75 -16.06
N SER A 511 15.51 4.76 -15.17
CA SER A 511 16.65 5.67 -15.04
C SER A 511 17.57 5.28 -13.88
N ILE A 512 18.87 5.46 -14.10
CA ILE A 512 19.88 5.53 -13.05
C ILE A 512 20.43 6.96 -13.06
N LEU A 513 20.14 7.73 -12.00
CA LEU A 513 20.58 9.12 -11.84
C LEU A 513 20.75 9.42 -10.34
N GLY A 514 21.79 10.18 -9.99
CA GLY A 514 22.02 10.59 -8.60
C GLY A 514 20.86 11.39 -8.01
N SER A 515 20.66 11.27 -6.69
CA SER A 515 19.72 12.13 -5.96
C SER A 515 20.48 13.31 -5.36
N PRO A 516 19.99 14.56 -5.49
CA PRO A 516 20.59 15.69 -4.80
C PRO A 516 20.32 15.60 -3.29
N VAL A 517 21.10 16.34 -2.50
CA VAL A 517 20.83 16.67 -1.10
C VAL A 517 20.45 18.14 -1.03
N VAL A 518 19.23 18.43 -0.58
CA VAL A 518 18.69 19.79 -0.50
C VAL A 518 18.84 20.37 0.91
N SER A 519 19.17 21.66 0.98
CA SER A 519 19.26 22.45 2.22
C SER A 519 18.64 23.83 2.02
N LEU A 520 18.31 24.49 3.12
CA LEU A 520 18.02 25.92 3.09
C LEU A 520 19.31 26.69 2.79
N ALA A 521 19.22 27.70 1.92
CA ALA A 521 20.31 28.64 1.70
C ALA A 521 20.61 29.42 3.02
N PRO A 522 21.86 29.87 3.25
CA PRO A 522 22.21 30.63 4.46
C PRO A 522 21.40 31.92 4.64
N VAL A 523 21.08 32.58 3.52
CA VAL A 523 20.22 33.75 3.47
C VAL A 523 18.79 33.30 3.27
N GLN A 524 17.89 33.83 4.10
CA GLN A 524 16.45 33.61 4.00
C GLN A 524 15.72 34.93 4.20
N CYS A 525 14.48 35.00 3.71
CA CYS A 525 13.60 36.14 3.90
C CYS A 525 12.18 35.69 4.23
N GLU A 526 11.43 36.58 4.89
CA GLU A 526 10.00 36.39 5.14
C GLU A 526 9.24 36.34 3.80
N ASP A 527 8.28 35.43 3.65
CA ASP A 527 7.54 35.14 2.40
C ASP A 527 8.35 34.42 1.30
N TYR A 528 9.63 34.11 1.56
CA TYR A 528 10.52 33.40 0.65
C TYR A 528 11.09 32.11 1.25
N ILE A 529 11.38 31.14 0.39
CA ILE A 529 12.18 29.96 0.72
C ILE A 529 13.32 29.86 -0.30
N ALA A 530 14.54 30.16 0.15
CA ALA A 530 15.74 29.99 -0.66
C ALA A 530 16.36 28.62 -0.42
N LEU A 531 16.65 27.90 -1.51
CA LEU A 531 17.15 26.53 -1.51
C LEU A 531 18.51 26.45 -2.19
N THR A 532 19.35 25.54 -1.67
CA THR A 532 20.59 25.10 -2.32
C THR A 532 20.65 23.58 -2.29
N TRP A 533 21.35 22.97 -3.25
CA TRP A 533 21.56 21.52 -3.24
C TRP A 533 22.88 21.08 -3.87
N THR A 534 23.28 19.84 -3.61
CA THR A 534 24.46 19.22 -4.23
C THR A 534 24.23 18.99 -5.72
N ALA A 535 25.23 19.30 -6.55
CA ALA A 535 25.20 18.97 -7.97
C ALA A 535 25.16 17.44 -8.19
N VAL A 536 24.37 16.99 -9.15
CA VAL A 536 24.27 15.59 -9.59
C VAL A 536 25.02 15.42 -10.92
N ALA A 537 25.98 14.51 -10.95
CA ALA A 537 26.75 14.23 -12.16
C ALA A 537 25.86 13.70 -13.30
N GLY A 538 25.94 14.36 -14.46
CA GLY A 538 25.14 14.04 -15.64
C GLY A 538 23.70 14.58 -15.61
N ALA A 539 23.29 15.34 -14.60
CA ALA A 539 22.00 16.03 -14.63
C ALA A 539 21.99 17.14 -15.70
N ALA A 540 20.93 17.19 -16.51
CA ALA A 540 20.69 18.25 -17.48
C ALA A 540 20.14 19.52 -16.81
N ASP A 541 19.24 19.32 -15.84
CA ASP A 541 18.62 20.37 -15.02
C ASP A 541 18.03 19.78 -13.73
N TYR A 542 17.35 20.63 -12.96
CA TYR A 542 16.66 20.28 -11.72
C TYR A 542 15.23 20.81 -11.73
N GLU A 543 14.30 20.00 -11.21
CA GLU A 543 12.95 20.44 -10.89
C GLU A 543 12.83 20.75 -9.41
N VAL A 544 12.40 21.98 -9.09
CA VAL A 544 12.05 22.41 -7.75
C VAL A 544 10.60 22.06 -7.50
N MET A 545 10.34 21.43 -6.37
CA MET A 545 9.05 20.83 -6.06
C MET A 545 8.55 21.29 -4.70
N LEU A 546 7.24 21.46 -4.62
CA LEU A 546 6.55 22.00 -3.46
C LEU A 546 5.30 21.17 -3.19
N LEU A 547 5.06 20.85 -1.92
CA LEU A 547 3.87 20.12 -1.51
C LEU A 547 2.62 20.96 -1.79
N ARG A 548 1.67 20.37 -2.53
CA ARG A 548 0.33 20.89 -2.79
C ARG A 548 -0.66 19.79 -2.48
N ASN A 549 -1.54 20.03 -1.52
CA ASN A 549 -2.48 19.03 -0.99
C ASN A 549 -1.75 17.78 -0.48
N ASP A 550 -1.76 16.70 -1.26
CA ASP A 550 -1.23 15.39 -0.93
C ASP A 550 -0.03 14.98 -1.82
N GLU A 551 0.48 15.89 -2.65
CA GLU A 551 1.50 15.58 -3.67
C GLU A 551 2.59 16.64 -3.77
N MET A 552 3.82 16.18 -3.99
CA MET A 552 4.92 17.06 -4.36
C MET A 552 4.82 17.40 -5.85
N VAL A 553 4.54 18.66 -6.16
CA VAL A 553 4.30 19.15 -7.53
C VAL A 553 5.51 19.97 -8.00
N PRO A 554 6.00 19.79 -9.24
CA PRO A 554 6.99 20.69 -9.84
C PRO A 554 6.45 22.12 -9.95
N VAL A 555 7.21 23.09 -9.45
CA VAL A 555 6.85 24.53 -9.48
C VAL A 555 7.87 25.37 -10.24
N ALA A 556 9.07 24.85 -10.48
CA ALA A 556 10.08 25.49 -11.31
C ALA A 556 11.07 24.47 -11.87
N ALA A 557 11.79 24.85 -12.93
CA ALA A 557 12.96 24.13 -13.43
C ALA A 557 14.14 25.09 -13.54
N THR A 558 15.35 24.61 -13.25
CA THR A 558 16.58 25.42 -13.30
C THR A 558 17.80 24.55 -13.56
N ASN A 559 18.82 25.09 -14.22
CA ASN A 559 20.12 24.44 -14.40
C ASN A 559 21.08 24.78 -13.24
N ALA A 560 20.71 25.73 -12.38
CA ALA A 560 21.48 26.09 -11.19
C ALA A 560 21.26 25.07 -10.07
N THR A 561 22.14 25.11 -9.07
CA THR A 561 22.02 24.33 -7.83
C THR A 561 21.40 25.12 -6.68
N ALA A 562 20.66 26.17 -7.02
CA ALA A 562 19.95 27.03 -6.10
C ALA A 562 18.68 27.59 -6.74
N TYR A 563 17.66 27.87 -5.92
CA TYR A 563 16.42 28.50 -6.35
C TYR A 563 15.70 29.16 -5.17
N THR A 564 15.05 30.28 -5.41
CA THR A 564 14.24 30.99 -4.40
C THR A 564 12.77 30.95 -4.79
N LEU A 565 11.95 30.34 -3.94
CA LEU A 565 10.49 30.43 -4.00
C LEU A 565 10.02 31.72 -3.33
N SER A 566 9.06 32.41 -3.94
CA SER A 566 8.48 33.67 -3.46
C SER A 566 6.95 33.60 -3.34
N GLY A 567 6.34 34.62 -2.74
CA GLY A 567 4.88 34.73 -2.61
C GLY A 567 4.27 33.69 -1.68
N LEU A 568 5.04 33.22 -0.69
CA LEU A 568 4.60 32.23 0.29
C LEU A 568 4.04 32.92 1.53
N SER A 569 3.07 32.32 2.19
CA SER A 569 2.53 32.83 3.45
C SER A 569 3.51 32.60 4.59
N LYS A 570 3.87 33.65 5.32
CA LYS A 570 4.66 33.55 6.56
C LYS A 570 4.05 32.66 7.63
N ASP A 571 2.74 32.44 7.61
CA ASP A 571 2.02 31.69 8.64
C ASP A 571 1.82 30.21 8.28
N SER A 572 2.38 29.76 7.16
CA SER A 572 2.21 28.39 6.65
C SER A 572 3.53 27.61 6.65
N LEU A 573 3.47 26.34 7.03
CA LEU A 573 4.57 25.40 6.86
C LEU A 573 4.57 24.84 5.44
N TYR A 574 5.69 24.94 4.74
CA TYR A 574 5.87 24.37 3.41
C TYR A 574 6.85 23.22 3.42
N PHE A 575 6.55 22.16 2.67
CA PHE A 575 7.50 21.08 2.36
C PHE A 575 8.00 21.24 0.93
N VAL A 576 9.32 21.24 0.76
CA VAL A 576 10.00 21.49 -0.51
C VAL A 576 11.06 20.43 -0.77
N THR A 577 11.30 20.15 -2.03
CA THR A 577 12.34 19.22 -2.46
C THR A 577 12.79 19.54 -3.89
N VAL A 578 13.82 18.84 -4.36
CA VAL A 578 14.38 18.97 -5.70
C VAL A 578 14.67 17.57 -6.25
N ARG A 579 14.53 17.38 -7.57
CA ARG A 579 15.10 16.22 -8.28
C ARG A 579 15.92 16.66 -9.47
N ALA A 580 16.98 15.93 -9.74
CA ALA A 580 17.71 16.05 -11.00
C ALA A 580 16.91 15.40 -12.14
N ARG A 581 17.13 15.86 -13.37
CA ARG A 581 16.62 15.22 -14.58
C ARG A 581 17.72 14.97 -15.59
N LEU A 582 17.51 13.97 -16.43
CA LEU A 582 18.31 13.68 -17.62
C LEU A 582 17.35 13.35 -18.75
N ASP A 583 17.55 13.94 -19.93
CA ASP A 583 16.67 13.76 -21.10
C ASP A 583 15.19 14.02 -20.78
N ALA A 584 14.91 15.03 -19.96
CA ALA A 584 13.58 15.35 -19.40
C ALA A 584 12.94 14.24 -18.54
N LYS A 585 13.60 13.11 -18.33
CA LYS A 585 13.14 12.05 -17.42
C LYS A 585 13.59 12.37 -15.99
N PRO A 586 12.68 12.25 -15.00
CA PRO A 586 13.01 12.56 -13.63
C PRO A 586 13.90 11.49 -12.99
N GLY A 587 14.87 11.94 -12.20
CA GLY A 587 15.56 11.13 -11.20
C GLY A 587 14.77 11.07 -9.89
N ARG A 588 15.33 10.35 -8.90
CA ARG A 588 14.75 10.29 -7.56
C ARG A 588 14.83 11.66 -6.88
N ARG A 589 13.76 12.08 -6.21
CA ARG A 589 13.78 13.32 -5.42
C ARG A 589 14.70 13.20 -4.22
N ALA A 590 15.32 14.33 -3.87
CA ALA A 590 15.90 14.53 -2.55
C ALA A 590 14.86 14.29 -1.46
N ARG A 591 15.33 13.95 -0.26
CA ARG A 591 14.49 14.01 0.93
C ARG A 591 13.93 15.43 1.09
N ALA A 592 12.63 15.55 1.28
CA ALA A 592 12.01 16.85 1.44
C ALA A 592 12.41 17.49 2.77
N ILE A 593 12.57 18.81 2.75
CA ILE A 593 12.76 19.64 3.93
C ILE A 593 11.54 20.54 4.11
N SER A 594 11.41 21.17 5.28
CA SER A 594 10.30 22.07 5.56
C SER A 594 10.75 23.41 6.11
N ARG A 595 9.96 24.45 5.84
CA ARG A 595 10.18 25.81 6.36
C ARG A 595 8.87 26.57 6.45
N THR A 596 8.70 27.29 7.55
CA THR A 596 7.74 28.38 7.69
C THR A 596 8.49 29.69 7.39
N PRO A 597 8.15 30.43 6.31
CA PRO A 597 8.92 31.59 5.87
C PRO A 597 8.53 32.85 6.66
N SER A 598 8.63 32.79 8.00
CA SER A 598 8.27 33.88 8.92
C SER A 598 9.46 34.70 9.43
N ASN A 599 10.68 34.35 9.02
CA ASN A 599 11.91 34.97 9.48
C ASN A 599 12.96 35.02 8.37
N GLY A 600 14.07 35.69 8.65
CA GLY A 600 15.17 35.84 7.71
C GLY A 600 15.92 37.15 7.94
N ASN A 601 17.10 37.28 7.32
CA ASN A 601 17.83 38.53 7.31
C ASN A 601 17.60 39.34 6.01
N CYS A 602 17.02 38.70 4.99
CA CYS A 602 16.69 39.27 3.68
C CYS A 602 17.89 39.92 2.96
N THR A 603 19.12 39.51 3.28
CA THR A 603 20.33 40.18 2.77
C THR A 603 20.58 39.90 1.30
N GLY A 604 20.95 40.91 0.53
CA GLY A 604 21.16 40.83 -0.91
C GLY A 604 19.86 40.57 -1.67
N THR A 605 19.98 39.95 -2.84
CA THR A 605 18.94 40.02 -3.89
C THR A 605 17.69 39.16 -3.69
N ILE A 606 17.43 38.66 -2.48
CA ILE A 606 16.34 37.70 -2.24
C ILE A 606 14.96 38.37 -2.26
N SER A 607 14.87 39.63 -1.83
CA SER A 607 13.66 40.44 -1.73
C SER A 607 13.88 41.88 -2.21
N ASP A 608 14.86 42.08 -3.12
CA ASP A 608 15.21 43.41 -3.65
C ASP A 608 13.98 44.12 -4.22
N ASN A 609 13.74 45.33 -3.73
CA ASN A 609 12.62 46.20 -4.05
C ASN A 609 11.23 45.59 -3.80
N ASP A 610 11.13 44.57 -2.93
CA ASP A 610 9.84 43.97 -2.58
C ASP A 610 9.21 44.64 -1.35
N PHE A 611 7.94 45.01 -1.52
CA PHE A 611 7.11 45.58 -0.48
C PHE A 611 5.91 44.69 -0.25
N LYS A 612 5.51 44.55 1.01
CA LYS A 612 4.24 43.92 1.32
C LYS A 612 3.31 44.80 2.12
N LEU A 613 2.03 44.58 1.87
CA LEU A 613 0.97 45.00 2.78
C LEU A 613 1.03 44.14 4.04
N ASP A 614 1.51 44.70 5.14
CA ASP A 614 1.60 44.00 6.42
C ASP A 614 0.24 43.97 7.15
N ALA A 615 -0.48 45.08 7.12
CA ALA A 615 -1.81 45.17 7.74
C ALA A 615 -2.67 46.30 7.16
N VAL A 616 -3.98 46.11 7.17
CA VAL A 616 -4.96 47.21 7.09
C VAL A 616 -5.27 47.66 8.52
N LEU A 617 -4.87 48.88 8.87
CA LEU A 617 -5.03 49.46 10.21
C LEU A 617 -6.37 50.17 10.40
N SER A 618 -6.96 50.66 9.30
CA SER A 618 -8.28 51.28 9.29
C SER A 618 -8.85 51.25 7.87
N PRO A 619 -10.16 51.03 7.69
CA PRO A 619 -11.14 50.60 8.69
C PRO A 619 -10.93 49.12 9.07
N LEU A 620 -11.22 48.74 10.31
CA LEU A 620 -11.07 47.35 10.78
C LEU A 620 -12.23 46.44 10.33
N SER A 621 -13.39 47.03 10.01
CA SER A 621 -14.56 46.29 9.56
C SER A 621 -15.46 47.18 8.71
N GLY A 622 -16.25 46.56 7.85
CA GLY A 622 -17.35 47.20 7.13
C GLY A 622 -18.06 46.16 6.27
N ARG A 623 -19.39 46.22 6.21
CA ARG A 623 -20.20 45.20 5.52
C ARG A 623 -21.09 45.87 4.48
N LYS A 624 -20.92 45.46 3.22
CA LYS A 624 -21.74 45.92 2.09
C LYS A 624 -23.23 45.69 2.37
N GLU A 625 -24.08 46.62 1.94
CA GLU A 625 -25.55 46.60 2.10
C GLU A 625 -26.01 46.65 3.57
N THR A 626 -25.21 47.27 4.43
CA THR A 626 -25.58 47.53 5.83
C THR A 626 -25.24 48.96 6.23
N SER A 627 -25.67 49.39 7.41
CA SER A 627 -25.32 50.72 7.95
C SER A 627 -23.81 50.89 8.21
N THR A 628 -23.01 49.83 8.11
CA THR A 628 -21.54 49.86 8.22
C THR A 628 -20.85 49.67 6.86
N GLU A 629 -21.57 49.85 5.76
CA GLU A 629 -20.99 49.82 4.42
C GLU A 629 -19.97 50.94 4.25
N LEU A 630 -18.75 50.56 3.84
CA LEU A 630 -17.68 51.49 3.53
C LEU A 630 -18.00 52.24 2.25
N ASN A 631 -17.75 53.54 2.24
CA ASN A 631 -17.95 54.40 1.07
C ASN A 631 -16.61 55.01 0.60
N SER A 632 -16.63 55.76 -0.50
CA SER A 632 -15.43 56.33 -1.12
C SER A 632 -14.75 57.44 -0.29
N ALA A 633 -15.37 57.92 0.79
CA ALA A 633 -14.75 58.88 1.71
C ALA A 633 -13.98 58.21 2.86
N GLU A 634 -13.98 56.87 2.93
CA GLU A 634 -13.30 56.14 4.00
C GLU A 634 -11.79 56.35 3.98
N ARG A 635 -11.23 56.65 5.15
CA ARG A 635 -9.79 56.80 5.32
C ARG A 635 -9.16 55.43 5.51
N ILE A 636 -8.55 54.93 4.44
CA ILE A 636 -7.76 53.72 4.48
C ILE A 636 -6.39 54.03 5.09
N ARG A 637 -6.02 53.29 6.13
CA ARG A 637 -4.67 53.30 6.68
C ARG A 637 -4.11 51.90 6.56
N VAL A 638 -2.97 51.76 5.89
CA VAL A 638 -2.25 50.51 5.76
C VAL A 638 -0.88 50.62 6.39
N ARG A 639 -0.34 49.48 6.82
CA ARG A 639 1.08 49.33 7.15
C ARG A 639 1.75 48.59 6.01
N ILE A 640 2.82 49.18 5.51
CA ILE A 640 3.65 48.60 4.46
C ILE A 640 4.98 48.25 5.08
N LYS A 641 5.47 47.07 4.72
CA LYS A 641 6.74 46.54 5.18
C LYS A 641 7.70 46.46 4.00
N ASN A 642 8.89 47.03 4.15
CA ASN A 642 9.96 46.89 3.17
C ASN A 642 10.70 45.57 3.45
N LEU A 643 10.60 44.61 2.54
CA LEU A 643 11.24 43.30 2.71
C LEU A 643 12.71 43.31 2.27
N ASP A 644 13.17 44.39 1.65
CA ASP A 644 14.55 44.58 1.21
C ASP A 644 15.52 44.80 2.40
N ASP A 645 16.82 44.64 2.17
CA ASP A 645 17.89 44.98 3.11
C ASP A 645 18.38 46.44 2.98
N ALA A 646 17.91 47.15 1.95
CA ALA A 646 18.14 48.57 1.75
C ALA A 646 16.84 49.40 1.89
N PRO A 647 16.93 50.70 2.23
CA PRO A 647 15.78 51.59 2.15
C PRO A 647 15.27 51.73 0.71
N THR A 648 13.99 51.46 0.51
CA THR A 648 13.38 51.47 -0.83
C THR A 648 12.34 52.58 -0.89
N ALA A 649 12.29 53.28 -2.02
CA ALA A 649 11.41 54.42 -2.26
C ALA A 649 10.73 54.29 -3.63
N SER A 650 9.78 55.18 -3.92
CA SER A 650 9.14 55.29 -5.25
C SER A 650 8.28 54.09 -5.65
N PHE A 651 7.36 53.70 -4.77
CA PHE A 651 6.35 52.68 -5.04
C PHE A 651 4.94 53.28 -5.03
N THR A 652 3.98 52.50 -5.48
CA THR A 652 2.57 52.93 -5.56
C THR A 652 1.71 52.04 -4.68
N VAL A 653 0.83 52.66 -3.89
CA VAL A 653 -0.20 51.98 -3.11
C VAL A 653 -1.53 52.20 -3.80
N ALA A 654 -2.27 51.14 -4.07
CA ALA A 654 -3.59 51.22 -4.64
C ALA A 654 -4.61 50.51 -3.76
N TYR A 655 -5.79 51.11 -3.58
CA TYR A 655 -6.92 50.46 -2.93
C TYR A 655 -8.22 50.77 -3.68
N ARG A 656 -9.24 49.93 -3.47
CA ARG A 656 -10.59 50.15 -3.99
C ARG A 656 -11.62 49.69 -2.97
N ILE A 657 -12.74 50.39 -2.91
CA ILE A 657 -13.88 50.07 -2.04
C ILE A 657 -15.06 49.74 -2.95
N ASN A 658 -15.76 48.62 -2.69
CA ASN A 658 -17.00 48.21 -3.38
C ASN A 658 -16.97 48.26 -4.92
N GLY A 659 -15.83 47.94 -5.54
CA GLY A 659 -15.70 47.88 -7.01
C GLY A 659 -15.60 49.25 -7.70
N GLN A 660 -15.45 50.34 -6.94
CA GLN A 660 -15.19 51.68 -7.47
C GLN A 660 -13.81 51.78 -8.14
N ALA A 661 -13.57 52.90 -8.84
CA ALA A 661 -12.25 53.21 -9.40
C ALA A 661 -11.17 53.17 -8.30
N PRO A 662 -9.99 52.58 -8.58
CA PRO A 662 -8.94 52.49 -7.58
C PRO A 662 -8.38 53.88 -7.25
N VAL A 663 -8.20 54.15 -5.96
CA VAL A 663 -7.40 55.28 -5.49
C VAL A 663 -5.95 54.83 -5.51
N ILE A 664 -5.09 55.64 -6.14
CA ILE A 664 -3.68 55.34 -6.37
C ILE A 664 -2.86 56.45 -5.73
N GLU A 665 -1.97 56.09 -4.81
CA GLU A 665 -1.09 57.01 -4.10
C GLU A 665 0.38 56.64 -4.35
N ALA A 666 1.17 57.62 -4.81
CA ALA A 666 2.59 57.46 -5.01
C ALA A 666 3.34 57.77 -3.71
N VAL A 667 4.09 56.79 -3.21
CA VAL A 667 4.91 56.94 -2.00
C VAL A 667 6.36 57.16 -2.43
N THR A 668 6.83 58.40 -2.26
CA THR A 668 8.21 58.82 -2.59
C THR A 668 9.13 58.85 -1.39
N THR A 669 8.59 58.80 -0.17
CA THR A 669 9.38 58.72 1.06
C THR A 669 10.03 57.34 1.16
N PRO A 670 11.36 57.25 1.37
CA PRO A 670 12.01 55.98 1.59
C PRO A 670 11.45 55.27 2.82
N VAL A 671 11.07 54.01 2.66
CA VAL A 671 10.72 53.13 3.76
C VAL A 671 12.00 52.39 4.14
N ALA A 672 12.44 52.55 5.39
CA ALA A 672 13.61 51.85 5.89
C ALA A 672 13.45 50.33 5.74
N ALA A 673 14.58 49.64 5.56
CA ALA A 673 14.59 48.18 5.51
C ALA A 673 13.97 47.59 6.79
N ARG A 674 13.13 46.56 6.59
CA ARG A 674 12.36 45.78 7.56
C ARG A 674 11.06 46.37 8.08
#